data_AF-A0A3D1K4W2-F1
#
_entry.id   AF-A0A3D1K4W2-F1
#
_cell.length_a   1.000
_cell.length_b   1.000
_cell.length_c   1.000
_cell.angle_alpha   90.00
_cell.angle_beta   90.00
_cell.angle_gamma   90.00
#
_symmetry.space_group_name_H-M   'P 1'
#
loop_
_entity.id
_entity.type
_entity.pdbx_description
1 polymer ?
#
loop_
_entity_poly.entity_id
_entity_poly.type
_entity_poly.pdbx_seq_one_letter_code
_entity_poly.pdbx_strand_id
1 'polypeptide(L)'
;MDDKTRKKFADLAWQDLEDWAGSRVVSRGKGYKREVEDLRVTEDGFLLAWVHGSRKYATKVGFNDKGRLSSDCSCPYGGACKHAVAMMLVFLDSVKKGETPPVADSDDRRLKLSGNGDLDDDEFSDLDEDEDYSGEKDDEDDGAERMSVKKQNTGKKSDLKDYIGGLAKGELVKLVMELAQKNCDVHEDLSTRIKFRAGDYDKLAKDIKREIDSISSEPAYSNSWSDDSNIPDYSKVEEKLRKLLDAGKADEVVSLGEHLWKRGMEQVGMSHDEGELGCEITRCMEVVFDALAKTLMPRWKRILWEIDMELSDEYSILDGIKIPLSENGASKEDWSRVADELARRLLPARLPMNEKNRSGHEGYIREKTMKWLIAALKSSGREDEVIPLLECEAPVTGCYAELADSLVSAGKIDEAEKYAREGFARTIEQLPGIAWILVERLQKIAVRRKDKLLSTSYLAMKFFDSPDLSHILEIEKSANAAGVWKEVREALLYFLETGISPESVSGSNADVKKWPLPPTGLKITKEKPGFKRFPDFSTLIDIAINEKRNDDAVKLCQQGGSSASRYRGGDSAKVADAVKLTHPDFSLKTWRELAEQNISVGNPRGYESAIPCLNKIKSLYGDLRRTDEWNKYLSELYETNKRRPRMKDVLDRIEKRRSKII
;
A
#
# COMPACT_ATOMS: atom_id res chain seq x y z
N MET A 1 24.28 -23.36 -5.86
CA MET A 1 24.77 -22.05 -5.38
C MET A 1 26.23 -21.90 -5.76
N ASP A 2 26.64 -20.77 -6.32
CA ASP A 2 28.04 -20.49 -6.65
C ASP A 2 28.86 -20.08 -5.41
N ASP A 3 30.18 -20.29 -5.45
CA ASP A 3 31.09 -19.92 -4.34
C ASP A 3 31.07 -18.41 -4.05
N LYS A 4 30.76 -17.59 -5.07
CA LYS A 4 30.70 -16.13 -4.95
C LYS A 4 29.52 -15.69 -4.09
N THR A 5 28.33 -16.25 -4.28
CA THR A 5 27.15 -15.90 -3.45
C THR A 5 27.31 -16.47 -2.05
N ARG A 6 27.87 -17.67 -1.89
CA ARG A 6 28.18 -18.23 -0.56
C ARG A 6 29.13 -17.33 0.23
N LYS A 7 30.18 -16.80 -0.43
CA LYS A 7 31.11 -15.85 0.18
C LYS A 7 30.42 -14.53 0.57
N LYS A 8 29.50 -14.02 -0.26
CA LYS A 8 28.71 -12.83 0.07
C LYS A 8 27.89 -13.00 1.35
N PHE A 9 27.21 -14.14 1.52
CA PHE A 9 26.50 -14.42 2.77
C PHE A 9 27.45 -14.56 3.96
N ALA A 10 28.60 -15.24 3.78
CA ALA A 10 29.58 -15.43 4.84
C ALA A 10 30.24 -14.12 5.32
N ASP A 11 30.31 -13.11 4.45
CA ASP A 11 30.86 -11.80 4.78
C ASP A 11 29.86 -10.86 5.49
N LEU A 12 28.60 -11.28 5.69
CA LEU A 12 27.60 -10.48 6.40
C LEU A 12 27.97 -10.27 7.88
N ALA A 13 27.87 -9.02 8.33
CA ALA A 13 27.94 -8.63 9.73
C ALA A 13 26.55 -8.46 10.34
N TRP A 14 26.47 -8.51 11.68
CA TRP A 14 25.22 -8.25 12.39
C TRP A 14 24.63 -6.88 12.04
N GLN A 15 25.50 -5.88 11.82
CA GLN A 15 25.10 -4.55 11.38
C GLN A 15 24.36 -4.59 10.03
N ASP A 16 24.80 -5.42 9.08
CA ASP A 16 24.17 -5.46 7.75
C ASP A 16 22.75 -6.04 7.81
N LEU A 17 22.48 -6.94 8.77
CA LEU A 17 21.12 -7.42 9.05
C LEU A 17 20.28 -6.38 9.80
N GLU A 18 20.88 -5.64 10.74
CA GLU A 18 20.19 -4.59 11.50
C GLU A 18 19.84 -3.39 10.61
N ASP A 19 20.72 -3.01 9.68
CA ASP A 19 20.48 -1.96 8.69
C ASP A 19 19.39 -2.37 7.68
N TRP A 20 19.26 -3.67 7.40
CA TRP A 20 18.27 -4.20 6.46
C TRP A 20 16.89 -4.43 7.08
N ALA A 21 16.81 -5.06 8.26
CA ALA A 21 15.55 -5.48 8.87
C ALA A 21 15.18 -4.70 10.15
N GLY A 22 16.10 -3.94 10.73
CA GLY A 22 15.93 -3.28 12.02
C GLY A 22 16.26 -4.18 13.22
N SER A 23 16.82 -3.58 14.26
CA SER A 23 17.34 -4.29 15.45
C SER A 23 16.28 -5.14 16.17
N ARG A 24 15.04 -4.65 16.25
CA ARG A 24 13.92 -5.36 16.88
C ARG A 24 13.49 -6.59 16.08
N VAL A 25 13.46 -6.52 14.76
CA VAL A 25 13.12 -7.64 13.88
C VAL A 25 14.23 -8.68 13.89
N VAL A 26 15.49 -8.25 13.86
CA VAL A 26 16.65 -9.15 13.98
C VAL A 26 16.62 -9.91 15.31
N SER A 27 16.34 -9.21 16.40
CA SER A 27 16.19 -9.84 17.73
C SER A 27 15.08 -10.89 17.74
N ARG A 28 13.90 -10.58 17.19
CA ARG A 28 12.80 -11.54 17.06
C ARG A 28 13.17 -12.72 16.16
N GLY A 29 13.82 -12.49 15.03
CA GLY A 29 14.23 -13.53 14.08
C GLY A 29 15.19 -14.57 14.68
N LYS A 30 16.06 -14.17 15.62
CA LYS A 30 16.90 -15.12 16.39
C LYS A 30 16.08 -16.19 17.12
N GLY A 31 14.88 -15.84 17.59
CA GLY A 31 13.96 -16.76 18.27
C GLY A 31 13.29 -17.79 17.34
N TYR A 32 13.20 -17.51 16.04
CA TYR A 32 12.52 -18.35 15.05
C TYR A 32 13.44 -19.32 14.31
N LYS A 33 14.75 -19.38 14.65
CA LYS A 33 15.71 -20.27 13.98
C LYS A 33 15.30 -21.75 14.02
N ARG A 34 14.58 -22.18 15.06
CA ARG A 34 14.11 -23.57 15.21
C ARG A 34 12.86 -23.88 14.39
N GLU A 35 12.18 -22.84 13.91
CA GLU A 35 10.91 -22.94 13.17
C GLU A 35 11.12 -23.00 11.65
N VAL A 36 12.38 -22.92 11.19
CA VAL A 36 12.77 -23.02 9.78
C VAL A 36 12.86 -24.48 9.39
N GLU A 37 12.04 -24.87 8.42
CA GLU A 37 12.01 -26.21 7.86
C GLU A 37 12.29 -26.22 6.35
N ASP A 38 12.92 -27.31 5.91
CA ASP A 38 13.20 -27.59 4.50
C ASP A 38 13.93 -26.45 3.77
N LEU A 39 15.04 -25.98 4.36
CA LEU A 39 15.89 -24.95 3.75
C LEU A 39 16.53 -25.48 2.46
N ARG A 40 16.29 -24.77 1.35
CA ARG A 40 16.80 -25.06 0.00
C ARG A 40 17.46 -23.82 -0.59
N VAL A 41 18.22 -24.01 -1.66
CA VAL A 41 18.78 -22.91 -2.46
C VAL A 41 18.30 -23.01 -3.91
N THR A 42 17.82 -21.93 -4.50
CA THR A 42 17.42 -21.88 -5.91
C THR A 42 18.63 -21.83 -6.84
N GLU A 43 18.43 -22.06 -8.13
CA GLU A 43 19.50 -21.94 -9.14
C GLU A 43 20.10 -20.54 -9.18
N ASP A 44 19.27 -19.50 -9.00
CA ASP A 44 19.66 -18.08 -8.95
C ASP A 44 20.35 -17.66 -7.63
N GLY A 45 20.55 -18.59 -6.69
CA GLY A 45 21.27 -18.33 -5.44
C GLY A 45 20.43 -17.71 -4.32
N PHE A 46 19.10 -17.73 -4.43
CA PHE A 46 18.18 -17.37 -3.34
C PHE A 46 17.95 -18.55 -2.39
N LEU A 47 17.78 -18.24 -1.12
CA LEU A 47 17.37 -19.19 -0.09
C LEU A 47 15.85 -19.33 -0.10
N LEU A 48 15.34 -20.54 0.09
CA LEU A 48 13.91 -20.85 0.12
C LEU A 48 13.61 -21.82 1.26
N ALA A 49 12.67 -21.50 2.14
CA ALA A 49 12.29 -22.37 3.25
C ALA A 49 10.83 -22.16 3.66
N TRP A 50 10.34 -23.08 4.49
CA TRP A 50 9.14 -22.85 5.29
C TRP A 50 9.53 -22.30 6.65
N VAL A 51 8.81 -21.30 7.14
CA VAL A 51 8.99 -20.79 8.51
C VAL A 51 7.66 -20.83 9.25
N HIS A 52 7.63 -21.50 10.41
CA HIS A 52 6.43 -21.64 11.23
C HIS A 52 6.27 -20.43 12.15
N GLY A 53 5.09 -19.82 12.10
CA GLY A 53 4.63 -18.77 13.01
C GLY A 53 3.20 -19.05 13.47
N SER A 54 2.30 -18.06 13.39
CA SER A 54 0.86 -18.30 13.58
C SER A 54 0.25 -19.15 12.46
N ARG A 55 0.82 -19.08 11.25
CA ARG A 55 0.60 -20.00 10.13
C ARG A 55 1.97 -20.45 9.57
N LYS A 56 1.96 -21.31 8.56
CA LYS A 56 3.16 -21.73 7.83
C LYS A 56 3.42 -20.78 6.67
N TYR A 57 4.59 -20.13 6.63
CA TYR A 57 4.92 -19.09 5.65
C TYR A 57 6.01 -19.55 4.67
N ALA A 58 5.80 -19.30 3.38
CA ALA A 58 6.81 -19.52 2.34
C ALA A 58 7.73 -18.30 2.31
N THR A 59 9.03 -18.51 2.53
CA THR A 59 10.00 -17.42 2.66
C THR A 59 11.16 -17.61 1.69
N LYS A 60 11.42 -16.59 0.89
CA LYS A 60 12.54 -16.49 -0.07
C LYS A 60 13.43 -15.31 0.31
N VAL A 61 14.75 -15.49 0.35
CA VAL A 61 15.71 -14.42 0.69
C VAL A 61 16.97 -14.55 -0.13
N GLY A 62 17.47 -13.45 -0.68
CA GLY A 62 18.71 -13.45 -1.45
C GLY A 62 19.26 -12.06 -1.67
N PHE A 63 20.22 -11.98 -2.59
CA PHE A 63 20.72 -10.70 -3.10
C PHE A 63 20.07 -10.42 -4.45
N ASN A 64 19.53 -9.21 -4.63
CA ASN A 64 19.04 -8.77 -5.92
C ASN A 64 20.19 -8.40 -6.89
N ASP A 65 19.84 -8.03 -8.13
CA ASP A 65 20.81 -7.64 -9.18
C ASP A 65 21.71 -6.45 -8.79
N LYS A 66 21.23 -5.59 -7.87
CA LYS A 66 21.98 -4.46 -7.31
C LYS A 66 22.89 -4.86 -6.14
N GLY A 67 22.92 -6.14 -5.77
CA GLY A 67 23.73 -6.67 -4.68
C GLY A 67 23.22 -6.36 -3.27
N ARG A 68 21.95 -5.94 -3.12
CA ARG A 68 21.30 -5.68 -1.83
C ARG A 68 20.48 -6.89 -1.37
N LEU A 69 20.35 -7.06 -0.05
CA LEU A 69 19.46 -8.07 0.52
C LEU A 69 18.01 -7.76 0.14
N SER A 70 17.30 -8.79 -0.30
CA SER A 70 15.89 -8.74 -0.66
C SER A 70 15.24 -10.01 -0.17
N SER A 71 13.99 -9.89 0.26
CA SER A 71 13.22 -11.00 0.76
C SER A 71 11.77 -10.89 0.33
N ASP A 72 11.18 -12.05 0.17
CA ASP A 72 9.81 -12.23 -0.21
C ASP A 72 9.20 -13.30 0.70
N CYS A 73 8.16 -12.93 1.44
CA CYS A 73 7.60 -13.77 2.49
C CYS A 73 6.09 -13.66 2.50
N SER A 74 5.40 -14.80 2.48
CA SER A 74 3.94 -14.88 2.49
C SER A 74 3.29 -14.51 3.84
N CYS A 75 4.00 -13.79 4.72
CA CYS A 75 3.48 -13.36 6.01
C CYS A 75 2.89 -11.95 5.91
N PRO A 76 1.97 -11.56 6.82
CA PRO A 76 1.35 -10.24 6.77
C PRO A 76 2.34 -9.07 6.86
N TYR A 77 3.53 -9.32 7.42
CA TYR A 77 4.59 -8.31 7.53
C TYR A 77 5.35 -8.10 6.20
N GLY A 78 5.40 -9.11 5.32
CA GLY A 78 6.16 -9.05 4.07
C GLY A 78 7.66 -8.73 4.22
N GLY A 79 8.34 -8.49 3.10
CA GLY A 79 9.69 -7.89 3.07
C GLY A 79 10.70 -8.47 4.08
N ALA A 80 11.46 -7.58 4.73
CA ALA A 80 12.54 -7.90 5.69
C ALA A 80 12.00 -8.36 7.06
N CYS A 81 11.13 -9.37 7.08
CA CYS A 81 10.49 -9.89 8.28
C CYS A 81 11.41 -10.78 9.15
N LYS A 82 10.93 -11.10 10.36
CA LYS A 82 11.60 -12.03 11.30
C LYS A 82 11.82 -13.44 10.71
N HIS A 83 10.96 -13.90 9.79
CA HIS A 83 11.10 -15.20 9.13
C HIS A 83 12.27 -15.20 8.14
N ALA A 84 12.42 -14.12 7.37
CA ALA A 84 13.53 -13.92 6.46
C ALA A 84 14.87 -13.91 7.22
N VAL A 85 14.94 -13.17 8.33
CA VAL A 85 16.13 -13.17 9.22
C VAL A 85 16.40 -14.57 9.79
N ALA A 86 15.38 -15.27 10.28
CA ALA A 86 15.54 -16.61 10.84
C ALA A 86 16.15 -17.58 9.81
N MET A 87 15.64 -17.57 8.58
CA MET A 87 16.14 -18.41 7.49
C MET A 87 17.60 -18.11 7.16
N MET A 88 17.99 -16.83 7.08
CA MET A 88 19.38 -16.44 6.86
C MET A 88 20.30 -16.94 7.96
N LEU A 89 19.88 -16.85 9.22
CA LEU A 89 20.69 -17.31 10.35
C LEU A 89 20.86 -18.84 10.35
N VAL A 90 19.84 -19.59 9.92
CA VAL A 90 19.94 -21.05 9.78
C VAL A 90 20.88 -21.42 8.63
N PHE A 91 20.81 -20.70 7.50
CA PHE A 91 21.74 -20.89 6.40
C PHE A 91 23.19 -20.61 6.81
N LEU A 92 23.44 -19.51 7.52
CA LEU A 92 24.77 -19.15 8.01
C LEU A 92 25.32 -20.19 9.00
N ASP A 93 24.48 -20.77 9.86
CA ASP A 93 24.87 -21.89 10.72
C ASP A 93 25.24 -23.14 9.91
N SER A 94 24.51 -23.46 8.84
CA SER A 94 24.86 -24.57 7.94
C SER A 94 26.20 -24.31 7.24
N VAL A 95 26.44 -23.08 6.78
CA VAL A 95 27.73 -22.69 6.16
C VAL A 95 28.88 -22.83 7.15
N LYS A 96 28.72 -22.42 8.41
CA LYS A 96 29.69 -22.65 9.50
C LYS A 96 30.03 -24.12 9.70
N LYS A 97 29.04 -24.99 9.57
CA LYS A 97 29.19 -26.45 9.70
C LYS A 97 29.75 -27.12 8.44
N GLY A 98 29.96 -26.36 7.35
CA GLY A 98 30.40 -26.88 6.06
C GLY A 98 29.30 -27.57 5.26
N GLU A 99 28.04 -27.45 5.67
CA GLU A 99 26.88 -28.05 5.01
C GLU A 99 26.33 -27.11 3.94
N THR A 100 25.98 -27.66 2.77
CA THR A 100 25.28 -26.93 1.72
C THR A 100 23.84 -27.42 1.64
N PRO A 101 22.83 -26.55 1.83
CA PRO A 101 21.45 -26.96 1.65
C PRO A 101 21.21 -27.45 0.22
N PRO A 102 20.30 -28.42 0.04
CA PRO A 102 20.00 -28.97 -1.28
C PRO A 102 19.36 -27.93 -2.22
N VAL A 103 19.51 -28.16 -3.53
CA VAL A 103 18.93 -27.29 -4.57
C VAL A 103 17.40 -27.47 -4.60
N ALA A 104 16.66 -26.37 -4.76
CA ALA A 104 15.21 -26.39 -4.94
C ALA A 104 14.83 -26.77 -6.37
N ASP A 105 13.73 -27.51 -6.54
CA ASP A 105 13.19 -27.83 -7.87
C ASP A 105 12.64 -26.57 -8.56
N SER A 106 12.72 -26.53 -9.89
CA SER A 106 12.24 -25.38 -10.68
C SER A 106 10.72 -25.14 -10.58
N ASP A 107 9.94 -26.13 -10.15
CA ASP A 107 8.48 -26.06 -9.91
C ASP A 107 8.13 -26.13 -8.42
N ASP A 108 9.05 -25.74 -7.53
CA ASP A 108 8.81 -25.75 -6.09
C ASP A 108 7.59 -24.88 -5.74
N ARG A 109 6.60 -25.48 -5.09
CA ARG A 109 5.32 -24.83 -4.74
C ARG A 109 5.50 -23.54 -3.93
N ARG A 110 6.60 -23.41 -3.18
CA ARG A 110 6.91 -22.19 -2.40
C ARG A 110 7.18 -20.98 -3.29
N LEU A 111 7.73 -21.18 -4.49
CA LEU A 111 8.01 -20.10 -5.43
C LEU A 111 6.72 -19.42 -5.93
N LYS A 112 5.61 -20.17 -6.01
CA LYS A 112 4.28 -19.66 -6.40
C LYS A 112 3.54 -18.97 -5.27
N LEU A 113 3.93 -19.22 -4.03
CA LEU A 113 3.29 -18.70 -2.81
C LEU A 113 4.01 -17.50 -2.23
N SER A 114 5.29 -17.31 -2.56
CA SER A 114 6.04 -16.13 -2.16
C SER A 114 5.65 -14.90 -2.96
N GLY A 115 5.28 -15.01 -4.25
CA GLY A 115 4.96 -13.83 -5.08
C GLY A 115 3.68 -13.07 -4.70
N ASN A 116 3.78 -12.14 -3.75
CA ASN A 116 2.97 -10.92 -3.78
C ASN A 116 3.71 -9.87 -4.60
N GLY A 117 2.99 -9.26 -5.54
CA GLY A 117 3.53 -8.41 -6.60
C GLY A 117 4.27 -7.17 -6.10
N ASP A 118 5.06 -6.63 -7.03
CA ASP A 118 5.72 -5.33 -6.95
C ASP A 118 4.76 -4.26 -6.40
N LEU A 119 4.89 -3.95 -5.11
CA LEU A 119 4.44 -2.69 -4.53
C LEU A 119 5.71 -1.89 -4.24
N ASP A 120 5.83 -0.76 -4.91
CA ASP A 120 6.92 0.19 -4.78
C ASP A 120 7.15 0.56 -3.31
N ASP A 121 8.42 0.57 -2.91
CA ASP A 121 8.96 0.76 -1.55
C ASP A 121 8.84 2.23 -1.03
N ASP A 122 7.88 3.02 -1.54
CA ASP A 122 7.87 4.49 -1.39
C ASP A 122 6.65 5.12 -0.67
N GLU A 123 5.72 4.36 -0.09
CA GLU A 123 4.63 4.95 0.74
C GLU A 123 4.37 4.16 2.04
N PHE A 124 5.23 4.34 3.04
CA PHE A 124 4.83 4.23 4.46
C PHE A 124 5.79 5.02 5.35
N SER A 125 5.87 6.33 5.14
CA SER A 125 6.32 7.26 6.18
C SER A 125 5.17 8.20 6.47
N ASP A 126 4.45 7.93 7.56
CA ASP A 126 3.77 8.89 8.43
C ASP A 126 2.56 8.19 9.04
N LEU A 127 2.75 7.58 10.21
CA LEU A 127 1.76 7.48 11.29
C LEU A 127 2.50 6.83 12.48
N ASP A 128 3.04 7.68 13.34
CA ASP A 128 3.36 7.36 14.73
C ASP A 128 3.34 8.69 15.50
N GLU A 129 2.18 9.38 15.43
CA GLU A 129 1.69 10.12 16.58
C GLU A 129 1.19 9.06 17.55
N ASP A 130 1.84 8.92 18.71
CA ASP A 130 1.09 8.91 19.94
C ASP A 130 1.94 9.18 21.18
N GLU A 131 1.22 9.75 22.12
CA GLU A 131 1.63 10.51 23.27
C GLU A 131 2.13 9.65 24.44
N ASP A 132 2.80 10.36 25.35
CA ASP A 132 3.26 9.94 26.67
C ASP A 132 2.38 8.91 27.41
N TYR A 133 3.03 7.89 27.96
CA TYR A 133 2.67 7.47 29.32
C TYR A 133 3.89 7.07 30.15
N SER A 134 4.04 7.80 31.24
CA SER A 134 4.96 7.59 32.35
C SER A 134 4.77 6.21 32.97
N GLY A 135 5.88 5.51 33.19
CA GLY A 135 5.89 4.29 33.97
C GLY A 135 5.81 4.58 35.47
N GLU A 136 5.15 3.70 36.20
CA GLU A 136 5.52 3.37 37.57
C GLU A 136 5.57 1.84 37.70
N LYS A 137 6.66 1.39 38.29
CA LYS A 137 6.88 0.03 38.77
C LYS A 137 6.07 -0.16 40.06
N ASP A 138 5.74 -1.40 40.39
CA ASP A 138 6.17 -2.00 41.65
C ASP A 138 6.13 -3.53 41.56
N ASP A 139 7.24 -4.12 42.03
CA ASP A 139 7.50 -5.53 42.34
C ASP A 139 6.68 -5.90 43.63
N GLU A 140 6.16 -7.12 43.86
CA GLU A 140 6.80 -8.32 44.45
C GLU A 140 5.66 -9.33 44.75
N ASP A 141 5.78 -10.59 44.30
CA ASP A 141 5.93 -11.82 45.12
C ASP A 141 4.57 -12.37 45.66
N ASP A 142 4.15 -13.62 45.39
CA ASP A 142 4.74 -14.83 45.97
C ASP A 142 4.13 -16.11 45.37
N GLY A 143 4.92 -17.20 45.30
CA GLY A 143 4.37 -18.57 45.31
C GLY A 143 4.64 -19.48 44.11
N ALA A 144 5.90 -19.67 43.76
CA ALA A 144 6.32 -20.80 42.93
C ALA A 144 6.40 -22.12 43.72
N GLU A 145 5.76 -23.18 43.22
CA GLU A 145 6.32 -24.53 43.40
C GLU A 145 6.43 -25.27 42.06
N ARG A 146 7.67 -25.71 41.83
CA ARG A 146 8.22 -26.44 40.69
C ARG A 146 7.66 -27.85 40.62
N MET A 147 7.22 -28.31 39.44
CA MET A 147 7.46 -29.70 39.03
C MET A 147 7.86 -29.83 37.56
N SER A 148 9.05 -30.40 37.42
CA SER A 148 9.71 -31.02 36.27
C SER A 148 8.82 -31.66 35.20
N VAL A 149 9.00 -31.22 33.95
CA VAL A 149 8.48 -31.88 32.74
C VAL A 149 9.30 -33.15 32.45
N LYS A 150 8.69 -34.32 32.66
CA LYS A 150 9.10 -35.57 32.03
C LYS A 150 8.25 -35.79 30.78
N LYS A 151 8.94 -36.14 29.69
CA LYS A 151 8.42 -36.68 28.42
C LYS A 151 7.16 -37.53 28.63
N GLN A 152 6.05 -37.15 27.98
CA GLN A 152 4.94 -38.05 27.65
C GLN A 152 4.70 -37.93 26.15
N ASN A 153 5.12 -38.91 25.36
CA ASN A 153 4.45 -40.18 25.05
C ASN A 153 3.31 -39.97 24.04
N THR A 154 3.66 -40.18 22.77
CA THR A 154 2.76 -40.41 21.66
C THR A 154 2.00 -41.73 21.88
N GLY A 155 0.71 -41.68 22.16
CA GLY A 155 -0.12 -42.90 22.19
C GLY A 155 -1.54 -42.68 22.70
N LYS A 156 -2.50 -42.63 21.76
CA LYS A 156 -3.92 -43.06 21.82
C LYS A 156 -4.84 -42.14 21.01
N LYS A 157 -4.84 -42.35 19.69
CA LYS A 157 -5.97 -41.96 18.81
C LYS A 157 -6.87 -43.16 18.46
N SER A 158 -6.54 -44.37 18.93
CA SER A 158 -7.30 -45.61 18.67
C SER A 158 -8.50 -45.80 19.62
N ASP A 159 -8.38 -45.44 20.91
CA ASP A 159 -9.42 -45.77 21.92
C ASP A 159 -10.80 -45.15 21.63
N LEU A 160 -10.86 -43.91 21.12
CA LEU A 160 -12.15 -43.22 20.93
C LEU A 160 -12.94 -43.80 19.75
N LYS A 161 -12.23 -44.15 18.67
CA LYS A 161 -12.85 -44.71 17.45
C LYS A 161 -13.31 -46.14 17.70
N ASP A 162 -12.55 -46.93 18.45
CA ASP A 162 -12.89 -48.30 18.79
C ASP A 162 -14.06 -48.36 19.81
N TYR A 163 -14.13 -47.41 20.75
CA TYR A 163 -15.26 -47.25 21.66
C TYR A 163 -16.56 -46.90 20.92
N ILE A 164 -16.52 -45.91 20.01
CA ILE A 164 -17.69 -45.53 19.21
C ILE A 164 -18.09 -46.64 18.24
N GLY A 165 -17.10 -47.35 17.65
CA GLY A 165 -17.32 -48.46 16.74
C GLY A 165 -17.86 -49.73 17.39
N GLY A 166 -17.61 -49.93 18.69
CA GLY A 166 -18.10 -51.07 19.46
C GLY A 166 -19.51 -50.90 20.06
N LEU A 167 -20.08 -49.70 20.02
CA LEU A 167 -21.42 -49.43 20.54
C LEU A 167 -22.50 -50.06 19.66
N ALA A 168 -23.52 -50.66 20.29
CA ALA A 168 -24.68 -51.14 19.56
C ALA A 168 -25.45 -49.95 18.95
N LYS A 169 -26.10 -50.15 17.80
CA LYS A 169 -26.82 -49.07 17.07
C LYS A 169 -27.76 -48.24 17.97
N GLY A 170 -28.46 -48.89 18.90
CA GLY A 170 -29.36 -48.20 19.84
C GLY A 170 -28.64 -47.32 20.87
N GLU A 171 -27.47 -47.76 21.34
CA GLU A 171 -26.64 -47.02 22.30
C GLU A 171 -25.95 -45.84 21.62
N LEU A 172 -25.52 -46.02 20.37
CA LEU A 172 -24.97 -44.94 19.56
C LEU A 172 -25.99 -43.83 19.30
N VAL A 173 -27.24 -44.21 18.93
CA VAL A 173 -28.33 -43.24 18.74
C VAL A 173 -28.62 -42.49 20.03
N LYS A 174 -28.66 -43.20 21.17
CA LYS A 174 -28.88 -42.57 22.48
C LYS A 174 -27.77 -41.59 22.83
N LEU A 175 -26.51 -41.98 22.63
CA LEU A 175 -25.34 -41.12 22.84
C LEU A 175 -25.39 -39.87 21.96
N VAL A 176 -25.73 -40.01 20.68
CA VAL A 176 -25.85 -38.87 19.75
C VAL A 176 -27.01 -37.94 20.15
N MET A 177 -28.15 -38.49 20.59
CA MET A 177 -29.27 -37.68 21.09
C MET A 177 -28.92 -36.93 22.39
N GLU A 178 -28.21 -37.57 23.32
CA GLU A 178 -27.73 -36.93 24.54
C GLU A 178 -26.71 -35.83 24.22
N LEU A 179 -25.82 -36.04 23.25
CA LEU A 179 -24.87 -35.04 22.78
C LEU A 179 -25.56 -33.87 22.07
N ALA A 180 -26.60 -34.14 21.28
CA ALA A 180 -27.41 -33.11 20.63
C ALA A 180 -28.23 -32.30 21.64
N GLN A 181 -28.78 -32.93 22.69
CA GLN A 181 -29.49 -32.21 23.75
C GLN A 181 -28.55 -31.32 24.58
N LYS A 182 -27.30 -31.74 24.77
CA LYS A 182 -26.31 -31.00 25.56
C LYS A 182 -25.58 -29.91 24.77
N ASN A 183 -25.45 -30.06 23.45
CA ASN A 183 -24.76 -29.12 22.57
C ASN A 183 -25.69 -28.65 21.44
N CYS A 184 -26.08 -27.38 21.47
CA CYS A 184 -26.95 -26.77 20.46
C CYS A 184 -26.38 -26.92 19.03
N ASP A 185 -25.06 -26.78 18.85
CA ASP A 185 -24.39 -26.92 17.56
C ASP A 185 -24.55 -28.32 16.95
N VAL A 186 -24.46 -29.37 17.78
CA VAL A 186 -24.61 -30.76 17.33
C VAL A 186 -26.06 -31.04 16.91
N HIS A 187 -27.03 -30.49 17.65
CA HIS A 187 -28.43 -30.57 17.28
C HIS A 187 -28.71 -29.86 15.95
N GLU A 188 -28.13 -28.68 15.76
CA GLU A 188 -28.30 -27.89 14.54
C GLU A 188 -27.66 -28.56 13.31
N ASP A 189 -26.45 -29.12 13.44
CA ASP A 189 -25.78 -29.88 12.37
C ASP A 189 -26.59 -31.14 12.01
N LEU A 190 -27.08 -31.90 13.00
CA LEU A 190 -27.92 -33.07 12.75
C LEU A 190 -29.24 -32.70 12.07
N SER A 191 -29.90 -31.62 12.50
CA SER A 191 -31.13 -31.12 11.89
C SER A 191 -30.88 -30.66 10.44
N THR A 192 -29.75 -30.00 10.19
CA THR A 192 -29.31 -29.60 8.85
C THR A 192 -29.09 -30.84 7.97
N ARG A 193 -28.37 -31.85 8.45
CA ARG A 193 -28.16 -33.14 7.75
C ARG A 193 -29.46 -33.89 7.46
N ILE A 194 -30.45 -33.82 8.36
CA ILE A 194 -31.78 -34.40 8.14
C ILE A 194 -32.49 -33.69 6.98
N LYS A 195 -32.47 -32.35 6.96
CA LYS A 195 -33.08 -31.55 5.88
C LYS A 195 -32.41 -31.82 4.53
N PHE A 196 -31.09 -31.95 4.51
CA PHE A 196 -30.34 -32.35 3.31
C PHE A 196 -30.75 -33.72 2.78
N ARG A 197 -30.91 -34.72 3.66
CA ARG A 197 -31.37 -36.06 3.24
C ARG A 197 -32.84 -36.07 2.78
N ALA A 198 -33.66 -35.15 3.27
CA ALA A 198 -35.05 -35.01 2.89
C ALA A 198 -35.26 -34.23 1.58
N GLY A 199 -34.22 -33.57 1.04
CA GLY A 199 -34.31 -32.73 -0.15
C GLY A 199 -35.12 -31.44 0.05
N ASP A 200 -35.31 -30.99 1.30
CA ASP A 200 -36.12 -29.83 1.66
C ASP A 200 -35.29 -28.54 1.61
N TYR A 201 -34.79 -28.21 0.40
CA TYR A 201 -33.88 -27.09 0.16
C TYR A 201 -34.53 -25.73 0.40
N ASP A 202 -35.85 -25.61 0.23
CA ASP A 202 -36.59 -24.37 0.48
C ASP A 202 -36.61 -23.98 1.96
N LYS A 203 -36.78 -24.96 2.85
CA LYS A 203 -36.69 -24.70 4.30
C LYS A 203 -35.26 -24.37 4.70
N LEU A 204 -34.27 -25.03 4.10
CA LEU A 204 -32.88 -24.71 4.36
C LEU A 204 -32.52 -23.27 3.93
N ALA A 205 -32.97 -22.83 2.76
CA ALA A 205 -32.77 -21.45 2.31
C ALA A 205 -33.41 -20.43 3.28
N LYS A 206 -34.62 -20.70 3.77
CA LYS A 206 -35.28 -19.87 4.79
C LYS A 206 -34.51 -19.85 6.12
N ASP A 207 -33.90 -20.96 6.49
CA ASP A 207 -33.12 -21.05 7.72
C ASP A 207 -31.80 -20.27 7.60
N ILE A 208 -31.08 -20.41 6.48
CA ILE A 208 -29.88 -19.61 6.18
C ILE A 208 -30.22 -18.12 6.21
N LYS A 209 -31.33 -17.72 5.58
CA LYS A 209 -31.77 -16.32 5.59
C LYS A 209 -31.98 -15.79 7.01
N ARG A 210 -32.64 -16.58 7.87
CA ARG A 210 -32.89 -16.21 9.27
C ARG A 210 -31.61 -16.14 10.09
N GLU A 211 -30.66 -17.01 9.81
CA GLU A 211 -29.35 -17.02 10.45
C GLU A 211 -28.54 -15.79 10.05
N ILE A 212 -28.52 -15.42 8.76
CA ILE A 212 -27.97 -14.15 8.28
C ILE A 212 -28.61 -12.98 9.03
N ASP A 213 -29.95 -12.92 9.09
CA ASP A 213 -30.66 -11.84 9.78
C ASP A 213 -30.32 -11.76 11.28
N SER A 214 -30.09 -12.90 11.92
CA SER A 214 -29.71 -13.00 13.34
C SER A 214 -28.28 -12.54 13.56
N ILE A 215 -27.33 -13.05 12.79
CA ILE A 215 -25.90 -12.70 12.90
C ILE A 215 -25.70 -11.21 12.57
N SER A 216 -26.40 -10.71 11.55
CA SER A 216 -26.29 -9.32 11.12
C SER A 216 -27.00 -8.31 12.04
N SER A 217 -27.70 -8.77 13.08
CA SER A 217 -28.45 -7.90 13.99
C SER A 217 -27.58 -7.29 15.09
N GLU A 218 -26.42 -7.88 15.36
CA GLU A 218 -25.45 -7.39 16.34
C GLU A 218 -24.30 -6.67 15.63
N PRO A 219 -23.84 -5.50 16.11
CA PRO A 219 -22.69 -4.82 15.52
C PRO A 219 -21.39 -5.56 15.82
N ALA A 220 -20.46 -5.55 14.85
CA ALA A 220 -19.11 -6.07 15.06
C ALA A 220 -18.20 -5.00 15.68
N TYR A 221 -17.39 -5.36 16.66
CA TYR A 221 -16.43 -4.44 17.28
C TYR A 221 -15.21 -5.17 17.82
N SER A 222 -14.07 -4.48 17.80
CA SER A 222 -12.84 -4.91 18.47
C SER A 222 -12.32 -3.74 19.30
N ASN A 223 -12.11 -3.96 20.61
CA ASN A 223 -11.57 -2.90 21.47
C ASN A 223 -10.06 -3.11 21.67
N SER A 224 -9.23 -2.28 21.07
CA SER A 224 -7.76 -2.36 21.20
C SER A 224 -7.24 -2.14 22.64
N TRP A 225 -8.11 -1.73 23.58
CA TRP A 225 -7.79 -1.48 24.99
C TRP A 225 -8.26 -2.58 25.95
N SER A 226 -8.98 -3.61 25.47
CA SER A 226 -9.46 -4.74 26.29
C SER A 226 -9.54 -6.03 25.46
N ASP A 227 -9.44 -7.22 26.06
CA ASP A 227 -9.68 -8.49 25.36
C ASP A 227 -11.17 -8.72 24.95
N ASP A 228 -11.98 -7.66 24.93
CA ASP A 228 -13.41 -7.68 24.58
C ASP A 228 -13.60 -7.36 23.09
N SER A 229 -14.11 -8.34 22.34
CA SER A 229 -14.36 -8.25 20.91
C SER A 229 -15.60 -9.06 20.56
N ASN A 230 -16.46 -8.53 19.70
CA ASN A 230 -17.54 -9.27 19.09
C ASN A 230 -17.34 -9.27 17.57
N ILE A 231 -16.77 -10.35 17.04
CA ILE A 231 -16.66 -10.58 15.59
C ILE A 231 -17.67 -11.69 15.24
N PRO A 232 -18.77 -11.36 14.55
CA PRO A 232 -19.79 -12.33 14.17
C PRO A 232 -19.22 -13.43 13.27
N ASP A 233 -19.51 -14.70 13.60
CA ASP A 233 -19.03 -15.86 12.85
C ASP A 233 -20.00 -16.23 11.72
N TYR A 234 -19.56 -16.04 10.46
CA TYR A 234 -20.33 -16.42 9.27
C TYR A 234 -19.97 -17.82 8.73
N SER A 235 -19.04 -18.55 9.37
CA SER A 235 -18.55 -19.84 8.87
C SER A 235 -19.66 -20.88 8.70
N LYS A 236 -20.70 -20.85 9.56
CA LYS A 236 -21.87 -21.72 9.43
C LYS A 236 -22.72 -21.39 8.21
N VAL A 237 -22.88 -20.10 7.91
CA VAL A 237 -23.59 -19.61 6.72
C VAL A 237 -22.81 -20.04 5.47
N GLU A 238 -21.49 -19.85 5.46
CA GLU A 238 -20.60 -20.30 4.39
C GLU A 238 -20.76 -21.80 4.09
N GLU A 239 -20.71 -22.65 5.12
CA GLU A 239 -20.85 -24.10 4.98
C GLU A 239 -22.22 -24.48 4.41
N LYS A 240 -23.30 -23.85 4.89
CA LYS A 240 -24.67 -24.11 4.43
C LYS A 240 -24.87 -23.65 2.98
N LEU A 241 -24.30 -22.51 2.57
CA LEU A 241 -24.30 -22.03 1.18
C LEU A 241 -23.54 -22.99 0.26
N ARG A 242 -22.36 -23.48 0.67
CA ARG A 242 -21.55 -24.41 -0.13
C ARG A 242 -22.28 -25.73 -0.36
N LYS A 243 -22.95 -26.25 0.66
CA LYS A 243 -23.77 -27.47 0.52
C LYS A 243 -25.00 -27.26 -0.39
N LEU A 244 -25.63 -26.08 -0.39
CA LEU A 244 -26.71 -25.77 -1.34
C LEU A 244 -26.19 -25.71 -2.79
N LEU A 245 -25.00 -25.13 -2.97
CA LEU A 245 -24.33 -25.09 -4.27
C LEU A 245 -23.99 -26.50 -4.78
N ASP A 246 -23.46 -27.37 -3.91
CA ASP A 246 -23.16 -28.77 -4.24
C ASP A 246 -24.42 -29.57 -4.60
N ALA A 247 -25.59 -29.18 -4.05
CA ALA A 247 -26.89 -29.74 -4.41
C ALA A 247 -27.46 -29.20 -5.75
N GLY A 248 -26.73 -28.33 -6.45
CA GLY A 248 -27.13 -27.75 -7.73
C GLY A 248 -28.14 -26.60 -7.61
N LYS A 249 -28.34 -26.05 -6.40
CA LYS A 249 -29.28 -24.95 -6.11
C LYS A 249 -28.62 -23.58 -6.24
N ALA A 250 -28.02 -23.34 -7.42
CA ALA A 250 -27.22 -22.15 -7.66
C ALA A 250 -28.04 -20.85 -7.64
N ASP A 251 -29.25 -20.85 -8.20
CA ASP A 251 -30.11 -19.66 -8.24
C ASP A 251 -30.56 -19.25 -6.82
N GLU A 252 -30.87 -20.23 -5.97
CA GLU A 252 -31.19 -19.99 -4.56
C GLU A 252 -29.99 -19.45 -3.77
N VAL A 253 -28.78 -19.94 -4.03
CA VAL A 253 -27.54 -19.43 -3.40
C VAL A 253 -27.27 -17.98 -3.78
N VAL A 254 -27.47 -17.61 -5.06
CA VAL A 254 -27.29 -16.21 -5.49
C VAL A 254 -28.31 -15.29 -4.82
N SER A 255 -29.57 -15.71 -4.71
CA SER A 255 -30.59 -14.91 -4.01
C SER A 255 -30.29 -14.76 -2.50
N LEU A 256 -29.74 -15.79 -1.86
CA LEU A 256 -29.27 -15.69 -0.47
C LEU A 256 -28.05 -14.78 -0.36
N GLY A 257 -27.16 -14.80 -1.35
CA GLY A 257 -26.01 -13.91 -1.47
C GLY A 257 -26.41 -12.44 -1.54
N GLU A 258 -27.43 -12.08 -2.32
CA GLU A 258 -27.96 -10.70 -2.36
C GLU A 258 -28.47 -10.24 -0.98
N HIS A 259 -29.16 -11.14 -0.26
CA HIS A 259 -29.67 -10.84 1.08
C HIS A 259 -28.53 -10.72 2.09
N LEU A 260 -27.54 -11.62 2.03
CA LEU A 260 -26.31 -11.54 2.82
C LEU A 260 -25.58 -10.24 2.58
N TRP A 261 -25.38 -9.86 1.32
CA TRP A 261 -24.67 -8.64 0.94
C TRP A 261 -25.32 -7.41 1.55
N LYS A 262 -26.64 -7.27 1.37
CA LYS A 262 -27.39 -6.14 1.92
C LYS A 262 -27.25 -6.04 3.44
N ARG A 263 -27.45 -7.15 4.16
CA ARG A 263 -27.39 -7.18 5.62
C ARG A 263 -25.97 -7.03 6.15
N GLY A 264 -25.00 -7.60 5.44
CA GLY A 264 -23.58 -7.50 5.73
C GLY A 264 -23.05 -6.08 5.57
N MET A 265 -23.39 -5.37 4.48
CA MET A 265 -23.00 -3.97 4.28
C MET A 265 -23.57 -3.05 5.35
N GLU A 266 -24.84 -3.25 5.74
CA GLU A 266 -25.44 -2.54 6.88
C GLU A 266 -24.63 -2.78 8.17
N GLN A 267 -24.19 -4.02 8.41
CA GLN A 267 -23.42 -4.39 9.59
C GLN A 267 -21.98 -3.84 9.58
N VAL A 268 -21.29 -3.90 8.43
CA VAL A 268 -19.94 -3.33 8.25
C VAL A 268 -19.97 -1.82 8.46
N GLY A 269 -21.00 -1.12 7.97
CA GLY A 269 -21.14 0.31 8.21
C GLY A 269 -21.34 0.71 9.67
N MET A 270 -21.68 -0.23 10.54
CA MET A 270 -21.78 -0.04 11.99
C MET A 270 -20.59 -0.63 12.77
N SER A 271 -19.60 -1.19 12.06
CA SER A 271 -18.49 -1.91 12.68
C SER A 271 -17.34 -1.00 13.11
N HIS A 272 -16.65 -1.41 14.17
CA HIS A 272 -15.42 -0.81 14.68
C HIS A 272 -14.32 -1.87 14.83
N ASP A 273 -14.28 -2.82 13.91
CA ASP A 273 -13.23 -3.82 13.81
C ASP A 273 -12.19 -3.40 12.76
N GLU A 274 -11.10 -4.16 12.64
CA GLU A 274 -9.98 -3.87 11.73
C GLU A 274 -10.20 -4.54 10.36
N GLY A 275 -11.46 -4.81 9.99
CA GLY A 275 -11.86 -5.47 8.74
C GLY A 275 -12.10 -6.99 8.84
N GLU A 276 -12.13 -7.57 10.04
CA GLU A 276 -12.40 -9.00 10.25
C GLU A 276 -13.80 -9.42 9.76
N LEU A 277 -14.84 -8.63 10.06
CA LEU A 277 -16.21 -8.84 9.58
C LEU A 277 -16.27 -8.79 8.06
N GLY A 278 -15.53 -7.86 7.44
CA GLY A 278 -15.37 -7.80 5.99
C GLY A 278 -14.89 -9.14 5.45
N CYS A 279 -13.82 -9.69 6.04
CA CYS A 279 -13.28 -11.00 5.65
C CYS A 279 -14.29 -12.14 5.81
N GLU A 280 -15.09 -12.16 6.87
CA GLU A 280 -16.14 -13.17 7.11
C GLU A 280 -17.21 -13.15 5.99
N ILE A 281 -17.69 -11.96 5.62
CA ILE A 281 -18.66 -11.77 4.55
C ILE A 281 -18.05 -12.16 3.19
N THR A 282 -16.81 -11.75 2.93
CA THR A 282 -16.07 -12.06 1.70
C THR A 282 -16.00 -13.58 1.47
N ARG A 283 -15.71 -14.39 2.49
CA ARG A 283 -15.69 -15.87 2.36
C ARG A 283 -17.03 -16.45 1.92
N CYS A 284 -18.13 -15.90 2.44
CA CYS A 284 -19.46 -16.32 2.00
C CYS A 284 -19.75 -15.88 0.56
N MET A 285 -19.32 -14.67 0.18
CA MET A 285 -19.48 -14.14 -1.17
C MET A 285 -18.68 -14.93 -2.21
N GLU A 286 -17.51 -15.48 -1.88
CA GLU A 286 -16.77 -16.39 -2.77
C GLU A 286 -17.65 -17.58 -3.23
N VAL A 287 -18.42 -18.17 -2.30
CA VAL A 287 -19.36 -19.25 -2.63
C VAL A 287 -20.51 -18.76 -3.51
N VAL A 288 -20.96 -17.51 -3.31
CA VAL A 288 -22.00 -16.89 -4.13
C VAL A 288 -21.50 -16.65 -5.56
N PHE A 289 -20.26 -16.18 -5.74
CA PHE A 289 -19.66 -16.02 -7.07
C PHE A 289 -19.45 -17.37 -7.77
N ASP A 290 -19.05 -18.42 -7.05
CA ASP A 290 -19.00 -19.79 -7.57
C ASP A 290 -20.40 -20.28 -8.01
N ALA A 291 -21.43 -19.91 -7.26
CA ALA A 291 -22.81 -20.22 -7.61
C ALA A 291 -23.26 -19.47 -8.86
N LEU A 292 -22.92 -18.18 -8.97
CA LEU A 292 -23.27 -17.33 -10.11
C LEU A 292 -22.82 -17.95 -11.45
N ALA A 293 -21.64 -18.56 -11.48
CA ALA A 293 -21.12 -19.28 -12.65
C ALA A 293 -22.04 -20.44 -13.11
N LYS A 294 -22.75 -21.07 -12.18
CA LYS A 294 -23.62 -22.26 -12.38
C LYS A 294 -25.12 -21.94 -12.45
N THR A 295 -25.52 -20.68 -12.33
CA THR A 295 -26.94 -20.26 -12.41
C THR A 295 -27.55 -20.47 -13.79
N LEU A 296 -28.88 -20.51 -13.84
CA LEU A 296 -29.65 -20.52 -15.08
C LEU A 296 -29.87 -19.11 -15.65
N MET A 297 -29.34 -18.09 -14.98
CA MET A 297 -29.51 -16.70 -15.40
C MET A 297 -28.84 -16.41 -16.75
N PRO A 298 -29.51 -15.64 -17.63
CA PRO A 298 -28.89 -15.14 -18.85
C PRO A 298 -27.57 -14.42 -18.54
N ARG A 299 -26.57 -14.56 -19.41
CA ARG A 299 -25.22 -14.00 -19.20
C ARG A 299 -25.24 -12.50 -18.96
N TRP A 300 -25.95 -11.73 -19.78
CA TRP A 300 -26.10 -10.28 -19.57
C TRP A 300 -26.66 -9.90 -18.19
N LYS A 301 -27.54 -10.74 -17.60
CA LYS A 301 -28.09 -10.50 -16.25
C LYS A 301 -27.07 -10.83 -15.16
N ARG A 302 -26.20 -11.82 -15.37
CA ARG A 302 -25.08 -12.11 -14.47
C ARG A 302 -24.06 -10.99 -14.45
N ILE A 303 -23.67 -10.49 -15.63
CA ILE A 303 -22.76 -9.34 -15.73
C ILE A 303 -23.34 -8.13 -14.97
N LEU A 304 -24.63 -7.81 -15.17
CA LEU A 304 -25.27 -6.72 -14.43
C LEU A 304 -25.27 -6.96 -12.93
N TRP A 305 -25.50 -8.20 -12.49
CA TRP A 305 -25.48 -8.56 -11.08
C TRP A 305 -24.09 -8.31 -10.45
N GLU A 306 -23.02 -8.69 -11.15
CA GLU A 306 -21.65 -8.46 -10.68
C GLU A 306 -21.32 -6.97 -10.62
N ILE A 307 -21.73 -6.20 -11.64
CA ILE A 307 -21.60 -4.74 -11.63
C ILE A 307 -22.38 -4.15 -10.45
N ASP A 308 -23.57 -4.65 -10.15
CA ASP A 308 -24.39 -4.17 -9.02
C ASP A 308 -23.73 -4.46 -7.66
N MET A 309 -23.04 -5.59 -7.51
CA MET A 309 -22.26 -5.88 -6.31
C MET A 309 -21.08 -4.90 -6.17
N GLU A 310 -20.32 -4.66 -7.23
CA GLU A 310 -19.18 -3.74 -7.19
C GLU A 310 -19.62 -2.27 -6.97
N LEU A 311 -20.75 -1.86 -7.54
CA LEU A 311 -21.30 -0.52 -7.34
C LEU A 311 -21.83 -0.31 -5.92
N SER A 312 -22.19 -1.37 -5.21
CA SER A 312 -22.68 -1.32 -3.83
C SER A 312 -21.62 -1.65 -2.78
N ASP A 313 -20.39 -1.96 -3.19
CA ASP A 313 -19.25 -2.18 -2.29
C ASP A 313 -18.64 -0.85 -1.83
N GLU A 314 -19.27 -0.26 -0.83
CA GLU A 314 -18.83 1.01 -0.22
C GLU A 314 -17.54 0.84 0.61
N TYR A 315 -17.25 -0.39 1.06
CA TYR A 315 -16.16 -0.70 2.00
C TYR A 315 -15.01 -1.49 1.36
N SER A 316 -15.06 -1.71 0.05
CA SER A 316 -14.03 -2.43 -0.74
C SER A 316 -13.74 -3.85 -0.22
N ILE A 317 -14.75 -4.54 0.31
CA ILE A 317 -14.56 -5.89 0.87
C ILE A 317 -14.42 -6.97 -0.21
N LEU A 318 -14.77 -6.66 -1.46
CA LEU A 318 -14.64 -7.55 -2.61
C LEU A 318 -13.30 -7.42 -3.35
N ASP A 319 -12.41 -6.50 -2.98
CA ASP A 319 -11.13 -6.26 -3.68
C ASP A 319 -10.24 -7.52 -3.79
N GLY A 320 -10.34 -8.42 -2.80
CA GLY A 320 -9.63 -9.71 -2.79
C GLY A 320 -10.29 -10.82 -3.60
N ILE A 321 -11.54 -10.65 -4.03
CA ILE A 321 -12.27 -11.63 -4.85
C ILE A 321 -12.07 -11.28 -6.31
N LYS A 322 -11.58 -12.25 -7.08
CA LYS A 322 -11.57 -12.12 -8.54
C LYS A 322 -13.01 -12.19 -9.05
N ILE A 323 -13.64 -11.02 -9.24
CA ILE A 323 -15.01 -10.93 -9.78
C ILE A 323 -15.01 -11.56 -11.18
N PRO A 324 -15.75 -12.67 -11.38
CA PRO A 324 -15.68 -13.46 -12.59
C PRO A 324 -16.60 -12.87 -13.65
N LEU A 325 -16.33 -11.65 -14.17
CA LEU A 325 -17.14 -10.92 -15.17
C LEU A 325 -17.44 -11.76 -16.41
N SER A 326 -18.41 -12.65 -16.26
CA SER A 326 -18.51 -13.97 -16.91
C SER A 326 -17.38 -14.31 -17.89
N GLU A 327 -16.25 -14.76 -17.32
CA GLU A 327 -15.00 -15.02 -18.02
C GLU A 327 -15.18 -15.87 -19.31
N ASN A 328 -14.82 -15.24 -20.44
CA ASN A 328 -14.50 -15.78 -21.77
C ASN A 328 -15.61 -16.44 -22.60
N GLY A 329 -16.65 -15.66 -22.90
CA GLY A 329 -17.56 -15.99 -24.02
C GLY A 329 -18.83 -15.14 -24.13
N ALA A 330 -19.00 -14.07 -23.34
CA ALA A 330 -20.12 -13.15 -23.49
C ALA A 330 -20.16 -12.58 -24.91
N SER A 331 -21.31 -12.67 -25.57
CA SER A 331 -21.43 -12.20 -26.95
C SER A 331 -21.54 -10.67 -27.00
N LYS A 332 -21.38 -10.08 -28.19
CA LYS A 332 -21.60 -8.63 -28.37
C LYS A 332 -23.03 -8.25 -27.99
N GLU A 333 -24.00 -9.14 -28.20
CA GLU A 333 -25.41 -8.95 -27.86
C GLU A 333 -25.64 -8.96 -26.34
N ASP A 334 -24.92 -9.81 -25.59
CA ASP A 334 -24.97 -9.79 -24.12
C ASP A 334 -24.51 -8.42 -23.59
N TRP A 335 -23.35 -7.95 -24.05
CA TRP A 335 -22.82 -6.63 -23.69
C TRP A 335 -23.69 -5.47 -24.15
N SER A 336 -24.35 -5.60 -25.30
CA SER A 336 -25.29 -4.57 -25.78
C SER A 336 -26.49 -4.44 -24.82
N ARG A 337 -27.02 -5.55 -24.30
CA ARG A 337 -28.11 -5.51 -23.31
C ARG A 337 -27.66 -4.93 -21.97
N VAL A 338 -26.45 -5.25 -21.53
CA VAL A 338 -25.84 -4.63 -20.34
C VAL A 338 -25.73 -3.12 -20.55
N ALA A 339 -25.22 -2.67 -21.71
CA ALA A 339 -25.11 -1.26 -22.04
C ALA A 339 -26.48 -0.56 -22.05
N ASP A 340 -27.51 -1.16 -22.65
CA ASP A 340 -28.86 -0.58 -22.68
C ASP A 340 -29.46 -0.44 -21.26
N GLU A 341 -29.19 -1.39 -20.37
CA GLU A 341 -29.62 -1.32 -18.97
C GLU A 341 -28.88 -0.22 -18.20
N LEU A 342 -27.56 -0.18 -18.31
CA LEU A 342 -26.73 0.84 -17.65
C LEU A 342 -27.06 2.25 -18.16
N ALA A 343 -27.28 2.41 -19.46
CA ALA A 343 -27.77 3.65 -20.06
C ALA A 343 -29.13 4.04 -19.49
N ARG A 344 -30.06 3.08 -19.34
CA ARG A 344 -31.37 3.34 -18.70
C ARG A 344 -31.26 3.70 -17.24
N ARG A 345 -30.26 3.24 -16.49
CA ARG A 345 -30.03 3.66 -15.10
C ARG A 345 -29.47 5.09 -15.03
N LEU A 346 -28.68 5.49 -16.03
CA LEU A 346 -28.09 6.81 -16.13
C LEU A 346 -29.09 7.92 -16.52
N LEU A 347 -30.09 7.57 -17.36
CA LEU A 347 -31.07 8.49 -17.98
C LEU A 347 -32.10 9.14 -17.02
N PRO A 348 -32.65 8.48 -15.99
CA PRO A 348 -33.61 9.07 -15.04
C PRO A 348 -32.96 10.02 -14.03
N ALA A 349 -31.66 9.94 -13.81
CA ALA A 349 -30.91 10.80 -12.89
C ALA A 349 -30.47 12.13 -13.55
N ARG A 350 -31.30 12.68 -14.47
CA ARG A 350 -31.17 14.05 -15.01
C ARG A 350 -31.69 15.11 -14.03
N LEU A 351 -31.58 14.85 -12.73
CA LEU A 351 -31.67 15.93 -11.75
C LEU A 351 -30.42 16.79 -11.92
N PRO A 352 -30.53 18.13 -11.90
CA PRO A 352 -29.35 18.98 -11.82
C PRO A 352 -28.62 18.62 -10.52
N MET A 353 -27.52 17.89 -10.64
CA MET A 353 -26.69 17.50 -9.53
C MET A 353 -26.15 18.78 -8.90
N ASN A 354 -26.59 19.10 -7.68
CA ASN A 354 -26.01 20.23 -6.96
C ASN A 354 -24.55 19.89 -6.59
N GLU A 355 -23.76 20.91 -6.29
CA GLU A 355 -22.32 20.78 -6.00
C GLU A 355 -22.00 19.79 -4.87
N LYS A 356 -22.91 19.59 -3.90
CA LYS A 356 -22.72 18.64 -2.79
C LYS A 356 -22.98 17.19 -3.19
N ASN A 357 -23.86 16.96 -4.15
CA ASN A 357 -24.19 15.60 -4.61
C ASN A 357 -23.13 15.06 -5.58
N ARG A 358 -22.39 15.93 -6.30
CA ARG A 358 -21.34 15.52 -7.25
C ARG A 358 -20.14 14.86 -6.57
N SER A 359 -19.75 15.32 -5.38
CA SER A 359 -18.63 14.77 -4.59
C SER A 359 -19.07 13.74 -3.55
N GLY A 360 -20.37 13.45 -3.46
CA GLY A 360 -20.92 12.45 -2.55
C GLY A 360 -21.07 11.07 -3.21
N HIS A 361 -21.63 10.13 -2.45
CA HIS A 361 -21.86 8.74 -2.86
C HIS A 361 -22.62 8.63 -4.21
N GLU A 362 -23.61 9.50 -4.45
CA GLU A 362 -24.37 9.54 -5.72
C GLU A 362 -23.49 9.85 -6.94
N GLY A 363 -22.52 10.77 -6.79
CA GLY A 363 -21.57 11.15 -7.84
C GLY A 363 -20.62 10.01 -8.17
N TYR A 364 -20.11 9.35 -7.13
CA TYR A 364 -19.25 8.19 -7.26
C TYR A 364 -19.94 7.02 -7.97
N ILE A 365 -21.16 6.66 -7.56
CA ILE A 365 -21.95 5.60 -8.23
C ILE A 365 -22.21 5.98 -9.69
N ARG A 366 -22.56 7.24 -9.97
CA ARG A 366 -22.81 7.70 -11.35
C ARG A 366 -21.56 7.58 -12.22
N GLU A 367 -20.40 7.99 -11.70
CA GLU A 367 -19.13 7.87 -12.39
C GLU A 367 -18.77 6.41 -12.68
N LYS A 368 -18.84 5.53 -11.68
CA LYS A 368 -18.58 4.09 -11.87
C LYS A 368 -19.57 3.46 -12.86
N THR A 369 -20.86 3.81 -12.76
CA THR A 369 -21.89 3.34 -13.71
C THR A 369 -21.57 3.76 -15.14
N MET A 370 -21.13 5.02 -15.33
CA MET A 370 -20.68 5.53 -16.62
C MET A 370 -19.44 4.76 -17.13
N LYS A 371 -18.45 4.50 -16.27
CA LYS A 371 -17.26 3.69 -16.63
C LYS A 371 -17.64 2.28 -17.08
N TRP A 372 -18.56 1.63 -16.36
CA TRP A 372 -19.12 0.34 -16.74
C TRP A 372 -19.90 0.37 -18.06
N LEU A 373 -20.68 1.44 -18.29
CA LEU A 373 -21.38 1.64 -19.55
C LEU A 373 -20.40 1.79 -20.73
N ILE A 374 -19.32 2.55 -20.56
CA ILE A 374 -18.27 2.69 -21.58
C ILE A 374 -17.61 1.34 -21.87
N ALA A 375 -17.30 0.56 -20.84
CA ALA A 375 -16.74 -0.79 -21.00
C ALA A 375 -17.70 -1.73 -21.75
N ALA A 376 -19.01 -1.67 -21.45
CA ALA A 376 -20.04 -2.46 -22.13
C ALA A 376 -20.25 -2.03 -23.59
N LEU A 377 -20.21 -0.72 -23.89
CA LEU A 377 -20.28 -0.19 -25.26
C LEU A 377 -19.09 -0.65 -26.12
N LYS A 378 -17.87 -0.57 -25.57
CA LYS A 378 -16.66 -1.09 -26.24
C LYS A 378 -16.76 -2.59 -26.50
N SER A 379 -17.19 -3.35 -25.50
CA SER A 379 -17.31 -4.82 -25.59
C SER A 379 -18.42 -5.28 -26.55
N SER A 380 -19.46 -4.46 -26.77
CA SER A 380 -20.51 -4.72 -27.76
C SER A 380 -20.17 -4.23 -29.17
N GLY A 381 -19.08 -3.48 -29.34
CA GLY A 381 -18.69 -2.87 -30.62
C GLY A 381 -19.49 -1.61 -30.98
N ARG A 382 -20.17 -0.99 -30.01
CA ARG A 382 -20.92 0.27 -30.11
C ARG A 382 -20.08 1.46 -29.64
N GLU A 383 -18.82 1.50 -30.09
CA GLU A 383 -17.84 2.52 -29.65
C GLU A 383 -18.21 3.94 -30.10
N ASP A 384 -19.01 4.07 -31.16
CA ASP A 384 -19.53 5.32 -31.69
C ASP A 384 -20.44 6.06 -30.71
N GLU A 385 -21.07 5.35 -29.76
CA GLU A 385 -21.92 5.92 -28.72
C GLU A 385 -21.14 6.45 -27.51
N VAL A 386 -19.85 6.12 -27.37
CA VAL A 386 -19.02 6.50 -26.20
C VAL A 386 -18.79 8.00 -26.13
N ILE A 387 -18.45 8.64 -27.26
CA ILE A 387 -18.21 10.10 -27.29
C ILE A 387 -19.50 10.88 -26.98
N PRO A 388 -20.64 10.64 -27.65
CA PRO A 388 -21.90 11.30 -27.32
C PRO A 388 -22.31 11.14 -25.85
N LEU A 389 -22.11 9.96 -25.28
CA LEU A 389 -22.34 9.71 -23.84
C LEU A 389 -21.46 10.61 -22.97
N LEU A 390 -20.15 10.63 -23.23
CA LEU A 390 -19.19 11.43 -22.47
C LEU A 390 -19.45 12.94 -22.62
N GLU A 391 -19.88 13.41 -23.78
CA GLU A 391 -20.28 14.81 -23.99
C GLU A 391 -21.48 15.20 -23.11
N CYS A 392 -22.44 14.29 -22.92
CA CYS A 392 -23.57 14.50 -22.02
C CYS A 392 -23.18 14.41 -20.54
N GLU A 393 -22.29 13.50 -20.16
CA GLU A 393 -21.98 13.20 -18.76
C GLU A 393 -20.86 14.08 -18.17
N ALA A 394 -19.87 14.50 -18.95
CA ALA A 394 -18.73 15.28 -18.45
C ALA A 394 -19.15 16.57 -17.69
N PRO A 395 -20.18 17.33 -18.13
CA PRO A 395 -20.70 18.47 -17.35
C PRO A 395 -21.28 18.10 -15.98
N VAL A 396 -21.76 16.86 -15.81
CA VAL A 396 -22.45 16.37 -14.61
C VAL A 396 -21.46 15.72 -13.65
N THR A 397 -20.62 14.80 -14.14
CA THR A 397 -19.67 14.02 -13.34
C THR A 397 -18.32 14.72 -13.17
N GLY A 398 -17.94 15.61 -14.09
CA GLY A 398 -16.60 16.21 -14.12
C GLY A 398 -15.56 15.40 -14.89
N CYS A 399 -15.93 14.26 -15.50
CA CYS A 399 -15.05 13.35 -16.25
C CYS A 399 -14.64 13.89 -17.64
N TYR A 400 -14.13 15.12 -17.68
CA TYR A 400 -13.64 15.76 -18.90
C TYR A 400 -12.35 15.12 -19.43
N ALA A 401 -11.58 14.44 -18.56
CA ALA A 401 -10.32 13.81 -18.94
C ALA A 401 -10.57 12.60 -19.85
N GLU A 402 -11.56 11.77 -19.50
CA GLU A 402 -12.00 10.61 -20.27
C GLU A 402 -12.59 11.02 -21.62
N LEU A 403 -13.35 12.12 -21.66
CA LEU A 403 -13.85 12.71 -22.90
C LEU A 403 -12.70 13.16 -23.80
N ALA A 404 -11.73 13.89 -23.26
CA ALA A 404 -10.56 14.36 -24.00
C ALA A 404 -9.75 13.17 -24.56
N ASP A 405 -9.49 12.15 -23.74
CA ASP A 405 -8.74 10.95 -24.15
C ASP A 405 -9.48 10.16 -25.26
N SER A 406 -10.80 10.08 -25.18
CA SER A 406 -11.64 9.41 -26.19
C SER A 406 -11.65 10.18 -27.51
N LEU A 407 -11.79 11.51 -27.47
CA LEU A 407 -11.73 12.36 -28.66
C LEU A 407 -10.34 12.33 -29.33
N VAL A 408 -9.28 12.32 -28.52
CA VAL A 408 -7.90 12.17 -28.99
C VAL A 408 -7.69 10.83 -29.69
N SER A 409 -8.28 9.75 -29.17
CA SER A 409 -8.22 8.42 -29.76
C SER A 409 -9.01 8.32 -31.07
N ALA A 410 -10.12 9.07 -31.18
CA ALA A 410 -10.91 9.20 -32.42
C ALA A 410 -10.29 10.18 -33.45
N GLY A 411 -9.13 10.78 -33.16
CA GLY A 411 -8.46 11.74 -34.05
C GLY A 411 -9.07 13.15 -34.06
N LYS A 412 -10.07 13.42 -33.21
CA LYS A 412 -10.74 14.72 -33.07
C LYS A 412 -9.99 15.64 -32.10
N ILE A 413 -8.76 16.01 -32.47
CA ILE A 413 -7.83 16.73 -31.58
C ILE A 413 -8.35 18.13 -31.18
N ASP A 414 -9.02 18.84 -32.09
CA ASP A 414 -9.54 20.18 -31.83
C ASP A 414 -10.71 20.18 -30.83
N GLU A 415 -11.61 19.21 -30.96
CA GLU A 415 -12.71 19.00 -30.01
C GLU A 415 -12.15 18.61 -28.63
N ALA A 416 -11.14 17.73 -28.59
CA ALA A 416 -10.50 17.32 -27.33
C ALA A 416 -9.88 18.51 -26.58
N GLU A 417 -9.18 19.40 -27.30
CA GLU A 417 -8.61 20.60 -26.68
C GLU A 417 -9.70 21.53 -26.15
N LYS A 418 -10.77 21.74 -26.91
CA LYS A 418 -11.90 22.58 -26.52
C LYS A 418 -12.52 22.07 -25.21
N TYR A 419 -12.86 20.78 -25.14
CA TYR A 419 -13.47 20.18 -23.95
C TYR A 419 -12.52 20.14 -22.76
N ALA A 420 -11.22 19.91 -22.96
CA ALA A 420 -10.25 19.95 -21.87
C ALA A 420 -10.10 21.36 -21.27
N ARG A 421 -10.12 22.42 -22.10
CA ARG A 421 -10.12 23.82 -21.63
C ARG A 421 -11.40 24.18 -20.88
N GLU A 422 -12.55 23.73 -21.39
CA GLU A 422 -13.84 23.93 -20.73
C GLU A 422 -13.90 23.19 -19.38
N GLY A 423 -13.45 21.94 -19.35
CA GLY A 423 -13.36 21.14 -18.13
C GLY A 423 -12.46 21.80 -17.09
N PHE A 424 -11.30 22.34 -17.49
CA PHE A 424 -10.40 23.05 -16.59
C PHE A 424 -11.10 24.25 -15.96
N ALA A 425 -11.75 25.09 -16.77
CA ALA A 425 -12.45 26.28 -16.28
C ALA A 425 -13.58 25.96 -15.29
N ARG A 426 -14.24 24.81 -15.44
CA ARG A 426 -15.33 24.34 -14.56
C ARG A 426 -14.83 23.63 -13.30
N THR A 427 -13.64 23.05 -13.32
CA THR A 427 -13.13 22.19 -12.23
C THR A 427 -12.09 22.87 -11.36
N ILE A 428 -11.38 23.89 -11.84
CA ILE A 428 -10.23 24.48 -11.12
C ILE A 428 -10.56 25.01 -9.71
N GLU A 429 -11.77 25.53 -9.49
CA GLU A 429 -12.16 26.10 -8.19
C GLU A 429 -12.49 25.02 -7.14
N GLN A 430 -13.17 23.95 -7.55
CA GLN A 430 -13.76 22.96 -6.63
C GLN A 430 -13.00 21.63 -6.62
N LEU A 431 -12.41 21.25 -7.75
CA LEU A 431 -11.74 19.97 -8.00
C LEU A 431 -10.39 20.21 -8.70
N PRO A 432 -9.44 20.90 -8.03
CA PRO A 432 -8.16 21.27 -8.64
C PRO A 432 -7.35 20.06 -9.12
N GLY A 433 -7.47 18.90 -8.47
CA GLY A 433 -6.83 17.66 -8.93
C GLY A 433 -7.28 17.25 -10.34
N ILE A 434 -8.59 17.31 -10.63
CA ILE A 434 -9.13 17.02 -11.97
C ILE A 434 -8.66 18.09 -12.97
N ALA A 435 -8.65 19.36 -12.56
CA ALA A 435 -8.16 20.44 -13.41
C ALA A 435 -6.70 20.22 -13.83
N TRP A 436 -5.83 19.79 -12.92
CA TRP A 436 -4.43 19.48 -13.24
C TRP A 436 -4.27 18.26 -14.14
N ILE A 437 -5.11 17.22 -14.00
CA ILE A 437 -5.17 16.09 -14.95
C ILE A 437 -5.47 16.60 -16.38
N LEU A 438 -6.39 17.57 -16.52
CA LEU A 438 -6.73 18.18 -17.81
C LEU A 438 -5.57 18.99 -18.41
N VAL A 439 -4.78 19.67 -17.58
CA VAL A 439 -3.55 20.35 -18.04
C VAL A 439 -2.56 19.34 -18.64
N GLU A 440 -2.43 18.15 -18.08
CA GLU A 440 -1.58 17.10 -18.67
C GLU A 440 -2.10 16.64 -20.02
N ARG A 441 -3.42 16.52 -20.18
CA ARG A 441 -4.03 16.16 -21.47
C ARG A 441 -3.82 17.24 -22.51
N LEU A 442 -3.95 18.52 -22.14
CA LEU A 442 -3.62 19.65 -23.00
C LEU A 442 -2.14 19.66 -23.40
N GLN A 443 -1.25 19.35 -22.47
CA GLN A 443 0.18 19.19 -22.74
C GLN A 443 0.45 18.06 -23.75
N LYS A 444 -0.18 16.89 -23.59
CA LYS A 444 -0.09 15.76 -24.54
C LYS A 444 -0.65 16.13 -25.93
N ILE A 445 -1.74 16.88 -25.98
CA ILE A 445 -2.32 17.41 -27.23
C ILE A 445 -1.33 18.35 -27.94
N ALA A 446 -0.70 19.27 -27.20
CA ALA A 446 0.32 20.18 -27.74
C ALA A 446 1.52 19.42 -28.31
N VAL A 447 2.00 18.37 -27.61
CA VAL A 447 3.05 17.47 -28.11
C VAL A 447 2.63 16.80 -29.43
N ARG A 448 1.40 16.28 -29.52
CA ARG A 448 0.87 15.66 -30.75
C ARG A 448 0.81 16.64 -31.92
N ARG A 449 0.48 17.90 -31.66
CA ARG A 449 0.50 19.00 -32.65
C ARG A 449 1.92 19.50 -32.97
N LYS A 450 2.95 18.95 -32.33
CA LYS A 450 4.35 19.40 -32.43
C LYS A 450 4.56 20.84 -31.97
N ASP A 451 3.65 21.39 -31.17
CA ASP A 451 3.80 22.71 -30.55
C ASP A 451 4.59 22.58 -29.25
N LYS A 452 5.91 22.59 -29.40
CA LYS A 452 6.86 22.44 -28.28
C LYS A 452 6.80 23.62 -27.31
N LEU A 453 6.52 24.83 -27.81
CA LEU A 453 6.49 26.03 -26.97
C LEU A 453 5.26 25.99 -26.05
N LEU A 454 4.08 25.72 -26.61
CA LEU A 454 2.85 25.60 -25.81
C LEU A 454 2.91 24.42 -24.83
N SER A 455 3.48 23.28 -25.25
CA SER A 455 3.71 22.14 -24.35
C SER A 455 4.56 22.53 -23.14
N THR A 456 5.62 23.32 -23.36
CA THR A 456 6.50 23.82 -22.29
C THR A 456 5.76 24.82 -21.39
N SER A 457 4.86 25.65 -21.94
CA SER A 457 4.02 26.56 -21.14
C SER A 457 3.15 25.79 -20.14
N TYR A 458 2.56 24.66 -20.52
CA TYR A 458 1.76 23.85 -19.59
C TYR A 458 2.61 23.21 -18.48
N LEU A 459 3.83 22.79 -18.78
CA LEU A 459 4.76 22.29 -17.76
C LEU A 459 5.18 23.41 -16.79
N ALA A 460 5.49 24.61 -17.31
CA ALA A 460 5.80 25.77 -16.49
C ALA A 460 4.62 26.17 -15.58
N MET A 461 3.39 26.11 -16.10
CA MET A 461 2.17 26.39 -15.32
C MET A 461 2.03 25.44 -14.12
N LYS A 462 2.30 24.14 -14.29
CA LYS A 462 2.31 23.17 -13.17
C LYS A 462 3.39 23.50 -12.15
N PHE A 463 4.59 23.83 -12.63
CA PHE A 463 5.71 24.20 -11.77
C PHE A 463 5.39 25.44 -10.91
N PHE A 464 4.74 26.46 -11.48
CA PHE A 464 4.34 27.63 -10.69
C PHE A 464 3.28 27.30 -9.63
N ASP A 465 2.50 26.24 -9.83
CA ASP A 465 1.55 25.77 -8.82
C ASP A 465 2.21 24.96 -7.71
N SER A 466 3.03 23.97 -8.08
CA SER A 466 3.76 23.08 -7.17
C SER A 466 5.21 22.92 -7.64
N PRO A 467 6.12 23.79 -7.17
CA PRO A 467 7.52 23.71 -7.55
C PRO A 467 8.14 22.40 -7.07
N ASP A 468 8.79 21.69 -7.98
CA ASP A 468 9.49 20.44 -7.70
C ASP A 468 10.65 20.26 -8.70
N LEU A 469 11.67 19.50 -8.30
CA LEU A 469 12.81 19.18 -9.16
C LEU A 469 12.38 18.41 -10.42
N SER A 470 11.45 17.46 -10.29
CA SER A 470 10.98 16.63 -11.40
C SER A 470 10.35 17.48 -12.50
N HIS A 471 9.53 18.46 -12.11
CA HIS A 471 8.94 19.42 -13.05
C HIS A 471 10.00 20.24 -13.80
N ILE A 472 11.08 20.66 -13.13
CA ILE A 472 12.17 21.40 -13.78
C ILE A 472 12.89 20.53 -14.80
N LEU A 473 13.17 19.27 -14.48
CA LEU A 473 13.83 18.34 -15.42
C LEU A 473 12.98 18.09 -16.66
N GLU A 474 11.66 17.98 -16.50
CA GLU A 474 10.73 17.89 -17.63
C GLU A 474 10.70 19.17 -18.47
N ILE A 475 10.65 20.35 -17.84
CA ILE A 475 10.72 21.64 -18.52
C ILE A 475 12.06 21.78 -19.24
N GLU A 476 13.17 21.41 -18.62
CA GLU A 476 14.51 21.45 -19.21
C GLU A 476 14.54 20.64 -20.51
N LYS A 477 14.05 19.41 -20.48
CA LYS A 477 13.99 18.54 -21.66
C LYS A 477 13.16 19.18 -22.79
N SER A 478 11.99 19.72 -22.46
CA SER A 478 11.08 20.34 -23.43
C SER A 478 11.62 21.67 -23.98
N ALA A 479 12.13 22.54 -23.10
CA ALA A 479 12.67 23.85 -23.42
C ALA A 479 13.99 23.75 -24.21
N ASN A 480 14.85 22.77 -23.92
CA ASN A 480 16.04 22.48 -24.73
C ASN A 480 15.65 22.05 -26.15
N ALA A 481 14.61 21.23 -26.30
CA ALA A 481 14.10 20.82 -27.61
C ALA A 481 13.48 21.99 -28.42
N ALA A 482 13.15 23.10 -27.74
CA ALA A 482 12.67 24.36 -28.32
C ALA A 482 13.74 25.46 -28.39
N GLY A 483 14.94 25.26 -27.82
CA GLY A 483 16.04 26.21 -27.83
C GLY A 483 15.88 27.44 -26.92
N VAL A 484 15.00 27.37 -25.92
CA VAL A 484 14.64 28.52 -25.03
C VAL A 484 14.97 28.27 -23.55
N TRP A 485 15.75 27.22 -23.25
CA TRP A 485 16.01 26.79 -21.88
C TRP A 485 16.67 27.86 -21.01
N LYS A 486 17.62 28.62 -21.55
CA LYS A 486 18.37 29.61 -20.77
C LYS A 486 17.45 30.67 -20.18
N GLU A 487 16.61 31.27 -21.02
CA GLU A 487 15.63 32.29 -20.64
C GLU A 487 14.56 31.72 -19.69
N VAL A 488 14.07 30.51 -19.98
CA VAL A 488 13.07 29.84 -19.10
C VAL A 488 13.67 29.58 -17.73
N ARG A 489 14.88 29.02 -17.65
CA ARG A 489 15.56 28.68 -16.39
C ARG A 489 15.77 29.92 -15.51
N GLU A 490 16.25 31.02 -16.08
CA GLU A 490 16.42 32.29 -15.34
C GLU A 490 15.09 32.76 -14.72
N ALA A 491 13.99 32.65 -15.46
CA ALA A 491 12.67 33.01 -14.98
C ALA A 491 12.10 32.04 -13.93
N LEU A 492 12.35 30.73 -14.04
CA LEU A 492 11.95 29.75 -13.02
C LEU A 492 12.70 29.97 -11.70
N LEU A 493 14.01 30.24 -11.75
CA LEU A 493 14.80 30.54 -10.56
C LEU A 493 14.34 31.85 -9.90
N TYR A 494 14.07 32.89 -10.70
CA TYR A 494 13.54 34.15 -10.20
C TYR A 494 12.19 33.97 -9.48
N PHE A 495 11.32 33.08 -9.99
CA PHE A 495 10.07 32.74 -9.33
C PHE A 495 10.32 32.04 -7.98
N LEU A 496 11.24 31.07 -7.91
CA LEU A 496 11.58 30.41 -6.64
C LEU A 496 12.18 31.38 -5.61
N GLU A 497 12.90 32.40 -6.06
CA GLU A 497 13.50 33.41 -5.19
C GLU A 497 12.48 34.44 -4.68
N THR A 498 11.54 34.88 -5.54
CA THR A 498 10.70 36.06 -5.28
C THR A 498 9.21 35.77 -5.13
N GLY A 499 8.74 34.62 -5.62
CA GLY A 499 7.32 34.29 -5.77
C GLY A 499 6.62 35.01 -6.91
N ILE A 500 7.32 35.83 -7.69
CA ILE A 500 6.71 36.59 -8.78
C ILE A 500 6.73 35.74 -10.05
N SER A 501 5.54 35.33 -10.51
CA SER A 501 5.39 34.59 -11.76
C SER A 501 5.76 35.46 -12.97
N PRO A 502 6.53 34.93 -13.94
CA PRO A 502 6.81 35.62 -15.21
C PRO A 502 5.56 36.02 -16.00
N GLU A 503 4.43 35.34 -15.79
CA GLU A 503 3.17 35.61 -16.48
C GLU A 503 2.42 36.83 -15.91
N SER A 504 2.62 37.16 -14.62
CA SER A 504 1.93 38.27 -13.94
C SER A 504 2.54 39.64 -14.22
N VAL A 505 3.77 39.69 -14.75
CA VAL A 505 4.54 40.93 -15.03
C VAL A 505 4.19 41.53 -16.40
N SER A 506 3.12 41.07 -17.05
CA SER A 506 2.65 41.52 -18.37
C SER A 506 1.99 42.92 -18.37
N GLY A 507 2.43 43.81 -17.47
CA GLY A 507 2.14 45.23 -17.46
C GLY A 507 3.03 45.99 -16.48
N SER A 508 3.91 46.85 -17.00
CA SER A 508 4.56 47.97 -16.29
C SER A 508 5.76 47.76 -15.34
N ASN A 509 6.51 46.65 -15.40
CA ASN A 509 7.90 46.63 -14.90
C ASN A 509 8.85 45.99 -15.92
N ALA A 510 9.73 46.80 -16.50
CA ALA A 510 10.51 46.53 -17.71
C ALA A 510 11.76 45.65 -17.51
N ASP A 511 11.88 44.94 -16.38
CA ASP A 511 13.05 44.12 -16.03
C ASP A 511 12.83 42.61 -16.11
N VAL A 512 11.59 42.10 -16.20
CA VAL A 512 11.33 40.69 -16.62
C VAL A 512 11.25 40.63 -18.15
N LYS A 513 12.34 41.04 -18.80
CA LYS A 513 12.52 40.88 -20.25
C LYS A 513 12.93 39.44 -20.52
N LYS A 514 12.03 38.68 -21.16
CA LYS A 514 12.20 37.36 -21.82
C LYS A 514 11.54 36.19 -21.07
N TRP A 515 10.22 36.22 -20.96
CA TRP A 515 9.48 34.96 -20.90
C TRP A 515 9.21 34.50 -22.35
N PRO A 516 9.88 33.45 -22.86
CA PRO A 516 9.81 33.06 -24.28
C PRO A 516 8.61 32.16 -24.59
N LEU A 517 7.83 31.75 -23.59
CA LEU A 517 6.74 30.79 -23.73
C LEU A 517 5.40 31.49 -23.98
N PRO A 518 4.56 30.96 -24.90
CA PRO A 518 3.26 31.54 -25.19
C PRO A 518 2.30 31.37 -24.00
N PRO A 519 1.31 32.26 -23.85
CA PRO A 519 0.30 32.13 -22.80
C PRO A 519 -0.54 30.87 -23.01
N THR A 520 -0.79 30.12 -21.93
CA THR A 520 -1.61 28.89 -21.98
C THR A 520 -3.09 29.20 -22.25
N GLY A 521 -3.55 30.43 -21.96
CA GLY A 521 -4.95 30.84 -22.05
C GLY A 521 -5.84 30.26 -20.94
N LEU A 522 -5.25 29.57 -19.96
CA LEU A 522 -5.95 29.06 -18.76
C LEU A 522 -5.82 30.07 -17.63
N LYS A 523 -6.89 30.28 -16.85
CA LYS A 523 -6.89 31.20 -15.71
C LYS A 523 -6.99 30.40 -14.41
N ILE A 524 -5.99 30.52 -13.55
CA ILE A 524 -6.03 29.96 -12.20
C ILE A 524 -6.73 30.98 -11.29
N THR A 525 -7.86 30.60 -10.71
CA THR A 525 -8.63 31.46 -9.81
C THR A 525 -8.10 31.34 -8.39
N LYS A 526 -7.24 32.31 -8.03
CA LYS A 526 -6.64 32.56 -6.70
C LYS A 526 -5.62 31.54 -6.20
N GLU A 527 -4.37 32.01 -6.06
CA GLU A 527 -3.36 31.36 -5.23
C GLU A 527 -3.89 31.25 -3.79
N LYS A 528 -3.94 30.03 -3.22
CA LYS A 528 -4.19 29.87 -1.79
C LYS A 528 -3.02 30.53 -1.04
N PRO A 529 -3.22 31.64 -0.30
CA PRO A 529 -2.11 32.48 0.18
C PRO A 529 -1.23 31.84 1.27
N GLY A 530 -1.51 30.61 1.70
CA GLY A 530 -0.96 30.03 2.93
C GLY A 530 0.19 29.02 2.75
N PHE A 531 0.42 28.48 1.53
CA PHE A 531 1.30 27.31 1.37
C PHE A 531 2.63 27.59 0.67
N LYS A 532 2.76 28.66 -0.12
CA LYS A 532 4.01 28.96 -0.83
C LYS A 532 4.87 29.93 -0.03
N ARG A 533 5.99 29.44 0.52
CA ARG A 533 6.99 30.28 1.20
C ARG A 533 8.12 30.60 0.23
N PHE A 534 8.34 31.88 0.00
CA PHE A 534 9.44 32.37 -0.83
C PHE A 534 10.51 33.06 0.02
N PRO A 535 11.81 32.88 -0.27
CA PRO A 535 12.37 31.96 -1.26
C PRO A 535 12.09 30.49 -0.95
N ASP A 536 11.77 29.70 -1.98
CA ASP A 536 11.64 28.25 -1.86
C ASP A 536 13.02 27.59 -1.85
N PHE A 537 13.64 27.63 -0.67
CA PHE A 537 14.97 27.08 -0.46
C PHE A 537 15.03 25.57 -0.73
N SER A 538 13.96 24.81 -0.51
CA SER A 538 13.97 23.35 -0.71
C SER A 538 14.23 23.04 -2.18
N THR A 539 13.38 23.57 -3.06
CA THR A 539 13.49 23.36 -4.50
C THR A 539 14.78 23.97 -5.06
N LEU A 540 15.20 25.15 -4.60
CA LEU A 540 16.47 25.77 -5.00
C LEU A 540 17.69 24.91 -4.65
N ILE A 541 17.69 24.29 -3.47
CA ILE A 541 18.72 23.36 -3.02
C ILE A 541 18.74 22.12 -3.91
N ASP A 542 17.59 21.50 -4.15
CA ASP A 542 17.48 20.29 -4.97
C ASP A 542 17.99 20.52 -6.40
N ILE A 543 17.68 21.68 -7.01
CA ILE A 543 18.23 22.10 -8.29
C ILE A 543 19.76 22.25 -8.21
N ALA A 544 20.28 22.93 -7.19
CA ALA A 544 21.72 23.15 -7.05
C ALA A 544 22.49 21.83 -6.87
N ILE A 545 21.94 20.88 -6.12
CA ILE A 545 22.50 19.53 -5.95
C ILE A 545 22.50 18.79 -7.29
N ASN A 546 21.36 18.77 -8.00
CA ASN A 546 21.24 18.10 -9.30
C ASN A 546 22.21 18.66 -10.35
N GLU A 547 22.37 19.98 -10.39
CA GLU A 547 23.32 20.68 -11.27
C GLU A 547 24.77 20.63 -10.79
N LYS A 548 25.05 19.95 -9.67
CA LYS A 548 26.38 19.85 -9.03
C LYS A 548 27.00 21.20 -8.64
N ARG A 549 26.17 22.23 -8.42
CA ARG A 549 26.56 23.54 -7.88
C ARG A 549 26.67 23.47 -6.36
N ASN A 550 27.70 22.76 -5.90
CA ASN A 550 27.88 22.44 -4.48
C ASN A 550 27.99 23.69 -3.59
N ASP A 551 28.74 24.71 -4.03
CA ASP A 551 28.91 25.97 -3.29
C ASP A 551 27.56 26.69 -3.10
N ASP A 552 26.74 26.71 -4.15
CA ASP A 552 25.41 27.33 -4.13
C ASP A 552 24.45 26.56 -3.22
N ALA A 553 24.48 25.22 -3.25
CA ALA A 553 23.67 24.38 -2.37
C ALA A 553 23.99 24.64 -0.89
N VAL A 554 25.28 24.76 -0.54
CA VAL A 554 25.71 25.11 0.82
C VAL A 554 25.23 26.51 1.21
N LYS A 555 25.38 27.49 0.32
CA LYS A 555 24.96 28.88 0.58
C LYS A 555 23.45 28.98 0.78
N LEU A 556 22.65 28.34 -0.07
CA LEU A 556 21.19 28.30 0.03
C LEU A 556 20.74 27.61 1.33
N CYS A 557 21.40 26.51 1.71
CA CYS A 557 21.14 25.82 2.97
C CYS A 557 21.40 26.72 4.19
N GLN A 558 22.50 27.48 4.19
CA GLN A 558 22.84 28.41 5.27
C GLN A 558 21.88 29.61 5.34
N GLN A 559 21.49 30.16 4.19
CA GLN A 559 20.53 31.26 4.11
C GLN A 559 19.13 30.85 4.58
N GLY A 560 18.68 29.65 4.20
CA GLY A 560 17.40 29.09 4.65
C GLY A 560 17.38 28.71 6.15
N GLY A 561 18.54 28.47 6.75
CA GLY A 561 18.73 28.09 8.16
C GLY A 561 18.58 29.23 9.17
N SER A 562 18.49 30.49 8.73
CA SER A 562 18.31 31.64 9.62
C SER A 562 16.84 31.89 10.02
N SER A 563 15.89 31.19 9.39
CA SER A 563 14.46 31.24 9.73
C SER A 563 14.05 29.98 10.50
N ALA A 564 13.76 30.16 11.79
CA ALA A 564 13.51 29.16 12.81
C ALA A 564 12.36 28.16 12.52
N SER A 565 12.59 27.14 11.68
CA SER A 565 11.63 26.04 11.49
C SER A 565 12.26 24.68 11.85
N ARG A 566 11.66 24.04 12.85
CA ARG A 566 11.97 22.67 13.33
C ARG A 566 11.81 21.58 12.26
N TYR A 567 11.20 21.88 11.12
CA TYR A 567 10.84 20.92 10.06
C TYR A 567 11.89 20.79 8.93
N ARG A 568 13.03 21.51 8.99
CA ARG A 568 14.03 21.56 7.89
C ARG A 568 15.27 20.65 8.08
N GLY A 569 15.19 19.67 8.99
CA GLY A 569 16.29 18.70 9.21
C GLY A 569 16.62 17.84 7.99
N GLY A 570 15.61 17.56 7.15
CA GLY A 570 15.75 16.77 5.92
C GLY A 570 16.64 17.42 4.85
N ASP A 571 16.41 18.69 4.52
CA ASP A 571 17.15 19.39 3.45
C ASP A 571 18.64 19.53 3.79
N SER A 572 18.94 19.81 5.07
CA SER A 572 20.32 19.96 5.53
C SER A 572 21.10 18.64 5.43
N ALA A 573 20.45 17.51 5.76
CA ALA A 573 21.04 16.18 5.60
C ALA A 573 21.31 15.84 4.12
N LYS A 574 20.36 16.15 3.23
CA LYS A 574 20.50 15.96 1.77
C LYS A 574 21.68 16.75 1.20
N VAL A 575 21.81 18.04 1.56
CA VAL A 575 22.96 18.87 1.14
C VAL A 575 24.26 18.27 1.66
N ALA A 576 24.33 17.93 2.95
CA ALA A 576 25.52 17.35 3.56
C ALA A 576 25.97 16.05 2.87
N ASP A 577 25.03 15.19 2.46
CA ASP A 577 25.33 13.97 1.70
C ASP A 577 25.88 14.29 0.30
N ALA A 578 25.29 15.26 -0.40
CA ALA A 578 25.71 15.66 -1.74
C ALA A 578 27.10 16.32 -1.76
N VAL A 579 27.41 17.16 -0.78
CA VAL A 579 28.65 17.96 -0.75
C VAL A 579 29.78 17.34 0.07
N LYS A 580 29.64 16.14 0.62
CA LYS A 580 30.62 15.52 1.54
C LYS A 580 32.07 15.45 1.01
N LEU A 581 32.25 15.38 -0.32
CA LEU A 581 33.56 15.34 -0.95
C LEU A 581 34.15 16.74 -1.21
N THR A 582 33.30 17.74 -1.42
CA THR A 582 33.72 19.12 -1.76
C THR A 582 33.75 20.04 -0.55
N HIS A 583 32.84 19.86 0.41
CA HIS A 583 32.72 20.62 1.66
C HIS A 583 32.62 19.69 2.87
N PRO A 584 33.67 18.89 3.15
CA PRO A 584 33.64 17.90 4.23
C PRO A 584 33.34 18.52 5.60
N ASP A 585 33.89 19.70 5.90
CA ASP A 585 33.66 20.36 7.21
C ASP A 585 32.20 20.82 7.38
N PHE A 586 31.54 21.24 6.30
CA PHE A 586 30.10 21.56 6.33
C PHE A 586 29.28 20.30 6.64
N SER A 587 29.52 19.21 5.90
CA SER A 587 28.80 17.94 6.10
C SER A 587 29.00 17.37 7.51
N LEU A 588 30.23 17.41 8.02
CA LEU A 588 30.56 16.97 9.39
C LEU A 588 29.80 17.81 10.43
N LYS A 589 29.77 19.13 10.27
CA LYS A 589 29.04 20.03 11.17
C LYS A 589 27.54 19.74 11.14
N THR A 590 26.95 19.63 9.95
CA THR A 590 25.51 19.40 9.79
C THR A 590 25.08 18.04 10.35
N TRP A 591 25.79 16.97 10.05
CA TRP A 591 25.47 15.65 10.63
C TRP A 591 25.67 15.62 12.14
N ARG A 592 26.64 16.38 12.68
CA ARG A 592 26.84 16.52 14.13
C ARG A 592 25.63 17.20 14.77
N GLU A 593 25.21 18.34 14.24
CA GLU A 593 24.05 19.08 14.75
C GLU A 593 22.77 18.22 14.70
N LEU A 594 22.55 17.48 13.60
CA LEU A 594 21.40 16.56 13.48
C LEU A 594 21.48 15.41 14.48
N ALA A 595 22.65 14.79 14.66
CA ALA A 595 22.83 13.73 15.64
C ALA A 595 22.56 14.24 17.06
N GLU A 596 23.13 15.39 17.43
CA GLU A 596 22.95 16.00 18.75
C GLU A 596 21.49 16.43 19.01
N GLN A 597 20.80 16.98 18.00
CA GLN A 597 19.37 17.29 18.08
C GLN A 597 18.54 16.03 18.39
N ASN A 598 18.76 14.94 17.66
CA ASN A 598 18.07 13.67 17.90
C ASN A 598 18.39 13.07 19.28
N ILE A 599 19.65 13.19 19.73
CA ILE A 599 20.08 12.75 21.08
C ILE A 599 19.44 13.61 22.18
N SER A 600 19.22 14.90 21.92
CA SER A 600 18.66 15.84 22.90
C SER A 600 17.22 15.50 23.29
N VAL A 601 16.44 14.90 22.37
CA VAL A 601 15.05 14.45 22.61
C VAL A 601 14.96 13.48 23.81
N GLY A 602 16.02 12.70 24.07
CA GLY A 602 16.14 11.93 25.30
C GLY A 602 15.30 10.64 25.36
N ASN A 603 14.74 10.20 24.23
CA ASN A 603 13.99 8.94 24.12
C ASN A 603 14.75 7.90 23.26
N PRO A 604 14.39 6.60 23.33
CA PRO A 604 15.10 5.54 22.59
C PRO A 604 15.07 5.72 21.07
N ARG A 605 13.94 6.18 20.52
CA ARG A 605 13.78 6.43 19.07
C ARG A 605 14.76 7.50 18.58
N GLY A 606 14.94 8.59 19.32
CA GLY A 606 15.89 9.66 19.00
C GLY A 606 17.35 9.16 19.00
N TYR A 607 17.71 8.25 19.90
CA TYR A 607 19.04 7.64 19.87
C TYR A 607 19.25 6.75 18.63
N GLU A 608 18.23 5.98 18.23
CA GLU A 608 18.28 5.17 17.01
C GLU A 608 18.38 6.05 15.75
N SER A 609 17.63 7.15 15.68
CA SER A 609 17.69 8.13 14.58
C SER A 609 19.03 8.86 14.47
N ALA A 610 19.83 8.93 15.55
CA ALA A 610 21.15 9.53 15.52
C ALA A 610 22.24 8.60 14.93
N ILE A 611 22.03 7.28 14.92
CA ILE A 611 23.00 6.29 14.46
C ILE A 611 23.47 6.53 13.02
N PRO A 612 22.57 6.73 12.02
CA PRO A 612 22.99 6.96 10.64
C PRO A 612 23.90 8.18 10.50
N CYS A 613 23.60 9.27 11.19
CA CYS A 613 24.43 10.48 11.18
C CYS A 613 25.82 10.22 11.79
N LEU A 614 25.89 9.54 12.94
CA LEU A 614 27.15 9.21 13.59
C LEU A 614 28.03 8.27 12.74
N ASN A 615 27.42 7.29 12.06
CA ASN A 615 28.13 6.41 11.13
C ASN A 615 28.70 7.18 9.91
N LYS A 616 27.93 8.12 9.34
CA LYS A 616 28.39 9.00 8.25
C LYS A 616 29.57 9.86 8.70
N ILE A 617 29.49 10.46 9.89
CA ILE A 617 30.58 11.24 10.50
C ILE A 617 31.83 10.39 10.67
N LYS A 618 31.71 9.19 11.26
CA LYS A 618 32.82 8.25 11.45
C LYS A 618 33.49 7.88 10.12
N SER A 619 32.69 7.56 9.10
CA SER A 619 33.19 7.23 7.77
C SER A 619 33.97 8.40 7.17
N LEU A 620 33.41 9.60 7.18
CA LEU A 620 34.03 10.78 6.56
C LEU A 620 35.32 11.20 7.30
N TYR A 621 35.35 11.13 8.64
CA TYR A 621 36.59 11.33 9.40
C TYR A 621 37.66 10.28 9.07
N GLY A 622 37.25 9.03 8.83
CA GLY A 622 38.13 7.96 8.37
C GLY A 622 38.73 8.24 6.98
N ASP A 623 37.88 8.64 6.03
CA ASP A 623 38.29 8.99 4.66
C ASP A 623 39.26 10.17 4.63
N LEU A 624 39.04 11.17 5.50
CA LEU A 624 39.89 12.35 5.66
C LEU A 624 41.15 12.08 6.52
N ARG A 625 41.35 10.87 7.03
CA ARG A 625 42.44 10.49 7.97
C ARG A 625 42.48 11.34 9.25
N ARG A 626 41.33 11.86 9.69
CA ARG A 626 41.14 12.70 10.88
C ARG A 626 40.53 11.88 12.02
N THR A 627 41.06 10.69 12.28
CA THR A 627 40.52 9.74 13.27
C THR A 627 40.62 10.24 14.71
N ASP A 628 41.61 11.07 15.02
CA ASP A 628 41.80 11.63 16.36
C ASP A 628 40.66 12.59 16.74
N GLU A 629 40.14 13.35 15.77
CA GLU A 629 39.01 14.24 15.98
C GLU A 629 37.70 13.47 16.19
N TRP A 630 37.51 12.36 15.49
CA TRP A 630 36.40 11.45 15.75
C TRP A 630 36.45 10.87 17.17
N ASN A 631 37.63 10.40 17.60
CA ASN A 631 37.80 9.84 18.95
C ASN A 631 37.53 10.89 20.04
N LYS A 632 37.97 12.14 19.81
CA LYS A 632 37.68 13.26 20.71
C LYS A 632 36.18 13.55 20.78
N TYR A 633 35.50 13.67 19.63
CA TYR A 633 34.06 13.91 19.56
C TYR A 633 33.25 12.78 20.22
N LEU A 634 33.62 11.53 19.96
CA LEU A 634 33.00 10.36 20.59
C LEU A 634 33.16 10.39 22.11
N SER A 635 34.35 10.75 22.62
CA SER A 635 34.61 10.89 24.05
C SER A 635 33.75 11.99 24.69
N GLU A 636 33.60 13.13 24.01
CA GLU A 636 32.73 14.23 24.44
C GLU A 636 31.25 13.78 24.50
N LEU A 637 30.78 12.99 23.54
CA LEU A 637 29.44 12.40 23.55
C LEU A 637 29.23 11.41 24.71
N TYR A 638 30.24 10.58 25.01
CA TYR A 638 30.20 9.64 26.14
C TYR A 638 30.11 10.36 27.49
N GLU A 639 30.90 11.40 27.71
CA GLU A 639 30.86 12.18 28.96
C GLU A 639 29.55 12.96 29.10
N THR A 640 29.06 13.57 28.02
CA THR A 640 27.77 14.30 28.02
C THR A 640 26.59 13.38 28.32
N ASN A 641 26.62 12.13 27.83
CA ASN A 641 25.55 11.15 28.02
C ASN A 641 25.84 10.12 29.12
N LYS A 642 26.75 10.41 30.05
CA LYS A 642 27.23 9.46 31.08
C LYS A 642 26.13 8.87 31.97
N ARG A 643 25.02 9.61 32.15
CA ARG A 643 23.85 9.20 32.95
C ARG A 643 22.74 8.53 32.13
N ARG A 644 22.94 8.29 30.83
CA ARG A 644 21.95 7.74 29.88
C ARG A 644 22.42 6.36 29.38
N PRO A 645 22.12 5.25 30.07
CA PRO A 645 22.66 3.92 29.76
C PRO A 645 22.31 3.44 28.35
N ARG A 646 21.07 3.68 27.88
CA ARG A 646 20.65 3.34 26.50
C ARG A 646 21.47 4.05 25.43
N MET A 647 21.90 5.30 25.68
CA MET A 647 22.75 6.04 24.74
C MET A 647 24.17 5.48 24.72
N LYS A 648 24.70 5.03 25.87
CA LYS A 648 25.99 4.33 25.92
C LYS A 648 25.95 3.05 25.09
N ASP A 649 24.88 2.26 25.21
CA ASP A 649 24.72 1.05 24.40
C ASP A 649 24.74 1.36 22.89
N VAL A 650 24.16 2.49 22.48
CA VAL A 650 24.17 2.95 21.08
C VAL A 650 25.57 3.39 20.64
N LEU A 651 26.29 4.17 21.46
CA LEU A 651 27.68 4.55 21.16
C LEU A 651 28.61 3.33 21.08
N ASP A 652 28.41 2.35 21.97
CA ASP A 652 29.16 1.09 21.99
C ASP A 652 28.91 0.27 20.72
N ARG A 653 27.69 0.31 20.15
CA ARG A 653 27.39 -0.32 18.86
C ARG A 653 28.14 0.34 17.72
N ILE A 654 28.25 1.68 17.72
CA ILE A 654 28.99 2.43 16.70
C ILE A 654 30.50 2.16 16.80
N GLU A 655 31.03 1.96 18.00
CA GLU A 655 32.45 1.66 18.23
C GLU A 655 32.80 0.21 17.87
N LYS A 656 31.92 -0.76 18.18
CA LYS A 656 32.14 -2.18 17.88
C LYS A 656 32.40 -2.38 16.39
N ARG A 657 33.60 -2.91 16.08
CA ARG A 657 33.97 -3.39 14.74
C ARG A 657 32.87 -4.31 14.22
N ARG A 658 32.48 -4.11 12.94
CA ARG A 658 31.61 -4.99 12.15
C ARG A 658 31.87 -6.45 12.52
N SER A 659 31.04 -6.98 13.40
CA SER A 659 31.18 -8.35 13.88
C SER A 659 30.50 -9.23 12.86
N LYS A 660 31.31 -9.98 12.09
CA LYS A 660 30.79 -10.98 11.17
C LYS A 660 29.85 -11.91 11.91
N ILE A 661 28.77 -12.32 11.26
CA ILE A 661 27.82 -13.27 11.83
C ILE A 661 28.50 -14.65 11.94
N ILE A 662 29.38 -14.97 10.98
CA ILE A 662 30.12 -16.22 10.96
C ILE A 662 31.63 -16.12 10.92
#